data_AF-A0A9D1HB91-F1
#
_entry.id   AF-A0A9D1HB91-F1
#
_cell.length_a   1.000
_cell.length_b   1.000
_cell.length_c   1.000
_cell.angle_alpha   90.00
_cell.angle_beta   90.00
_cell.angle_gamma   90.00
#
_symmetry.space_group_name_H-M   'P 1'
#
loop_
_entity.id
_entity.type
_entity.pdbx_description
1 polymer ?
#
loop_
_entity_poly.entity_id
_entity_poly.type
_entity_poly.pdbx_seq_one_letter_code
_entity_poly.pdbx_strand_id
1 'polypeptide(L)'
;MKKRAYMICLLAFMLIMSMIPAAALAADDDGYGLWVDGTEVTVDNADNVLGDDTVSYNAETKTLTLNGAEIDTAHTDGSYTSGIYAEDDINIVLRGSSSINISGGQITAGVHANGVISISGGGSLGITAGGAGIETRAISMGYTADEAGVVINGGAVTVKAHGSSGIYAVYVDNSYGTTPPSRYFKINGGTVELDAESETPYSCWATNTKPDFSGYEGYSATAILNSWEELRTYDENRWDYYRYIKVQPLVYDKNGISEDGEHYQPAEQASDGYYEIENAGNLFWFAEKLKESEDNGSLNARLAKNITMPEDMNWIAMGVGTYGFPYNGVFDGGGYTISNLSAKSDSTASVFNNEGLFKTIGTDGVVKDLGMINPSVTPDSGYAGAICGTNYGLIENCYNQSGNIRGTSMYCGGIAGQNEGTIKECFNTGSVTSEYGSSIGGIAGYTHSGGEIIDCFNIGDITGAWYVGGICGQLDGGTVENCYGAGPATATYPGYGSTANPVVGVRLGDYTVDNTYYINDKQNNAGGRTEAQFASGEVAYLLNAGRSDTVWGQTIGQQEAPVLGGAAVYEGYEFCYSENVSYSNDSSKVFEDKPKHSFTVLKCDGENHWYKCAAEGCPEIRGTEKHKGGEATYFRGPLCEVCSTEYGKPKESPLDSVDDISLENLTVEDKTELEEVKSAVEQEIDDNGTEYSQEELKELENRLEEITDLIEIIENAEEMEETINSLPDKVSPDDTEAEKQINAAREQYDALSEYEKKLVSDEAVEKLESLLTQLADYRIIVGDNSTWTKGSDRGLTFIANGAYSKFTGIEIDGTALDTENYAAESGSTVITLKPDYMNTLTEEKHTITVFYTDGEAEGTFTVVSSALPGTGDDFQIVPYIILMIISGCAVMILSLMRLRKERI
;
A
#
# COMPACT_ATOMS: atom_id res chain seq x y z
N MET A 1 -42.01 -29.61 -29.72
CA MET A 1 -43.15 -30.35 -30.31
C MET A 1 -42.64 -31.68 -30.83
N LYS A 2 -43.19 -32.79 -30.29
CA LYS A 2 -43.49 -34.09 -30.95
C LYS A 2 -42.34 -34.73 -31.76
N LYS A 3 -41.62 -35.78 -31.30
CA LYS A 3 -42.04 -37.18 -30.97
C LYS A 3 -43.05 -37.78 -31.98
N ARG A 4 -42.69 -38.97 -32.52
CA ARG A 4 -43.41 -39.92 -33.41
C ARG A 4 -43.02 -39.73 -34.89
N ALA A 5 -42.27 -40.62 -35.53
CA ALA A 5 -42.69 -41.99 -35.85
C ALA A 5 -41.52 -42.99 -35.99
N TYR A 6 -41.14 -43.61 -34.87
CA TYR A 6 -40.54 -44.96 -34.83
C TYR A 6 -41.71 -45.95 -34.83
N MET A 7 -42.31 -46.28 -35.98
CA MET A 7 -43.37 -47.31 -36.04
C MET A 7 -43.76 -47.77 -37.48
N ILE A 8 -42.82 -47.98 -38.42
CA ILE A 8 -43.15 -48.52 -39.76
C ILE A 8 -42.21 -49.65 -40.28
N CYS A 9 -41.20 -50.13 -39.54
CA CYS A 9 -40.33 -51.24 -40.04
C CYS A 9 -40.38 -52.54 -39.24
N LEU A 10 -41.43 -52.77 -38.45
CA LEU A 10 -41.59 -53.97 -37.62
C LEU A 10 -42.98 -54.59 -37.82
N LEU A 11 -43.33 -54.96 -39.06
CA LEU A 11 -44.47 -55.84 -39.39
C LEU A 11 -44.51 -56.22 -40.89
N ALA A 12 -43.39 -56.72 -41.40
CA ALA A 12 -43.35 -57.46 -42.67
C ALA A 12 -42.42 -58.68 -42.58
N PHE A 13 -42.34 -59.26 -41.38
CA PHE A 13 -41.77 -60.58 -41.16
C PHE A 13 -42.92 -61.58 -41.10
N MET A 14 -42.87 -62.55 -42.01
CA MET A 14 -43.71 -63.75 -42.17
C MET A 14 -44.85 -63.72 -43.20
N LEU A 15 -44.58 -64.50 -44.25
CA LEU A 15 -45.49 -65.33 -45.06
C LEU A 15 -46.27 -64.67 -46.19
N ILE A 16 -45.64 -64.58 -47.37
CA ILE A 16 -46.19 -65.18 -48.59
C ILE A 16 -45.05 -65.90 -49.34
N MET A 17 -45.06 -67.23 -49.20
CA MET A 17 -44.46 -68.18 -50.15
C MET A 17 -44.97 -67.94 -51.57
N SER A 18 -44.17 -68.36 -52.55
CA SER A 18 -44.47 -68.54 -53.98
C SER A 18 -44.14 -67.34 -54.88
N MET A 19 -42.91 -67.36 -55.41
CA MET A 19 -42.70 -67.61 -56.85
C MET A 19 -41.22 -67.98 -57.09
N ILE A 20 -41.01 -69.29 -57.09
CA ILE A 20 -39.82 -69.95 -57.62
C ILE A 20 -39.89 -69.86 -59.15
N PRO A 21 -38.87 -69.37 -59.87
CA PRO A 21 -38.53 -69.92 -61.17
C PRO A 21 -37.86 -71.26 -60.91
N ALA A 22 -38.57 -72.32 -61.23
CA ALA A 22 -38.05 -73.68 -61.16
C ALA A 22 -37.04 -73.84 -62.30
N ALA A 23 -35.78 -73.59 -61.98
CA ALA A 23 -34.62 -74.19 -62.62
C ALA A 23 -33.67 -74.63 -61.50
N ALA A 24 -34.14 -75.55 -60.66
CA ALA A 24 -33.25 -76.41 -59.91
C ALA A 24 -32.74 -77.48 -60.88
N LEU A 25 -31.49 -77.32 -61.36
CA LEU A 25 -30.70 -78.39 -61.94
C LEU A 25 -29.20 -78.03 -61.99
N ALA A 26 -28.65 -77.69 -60.83
CA ALA A 26 -27.30 -78.01 -60.34
C ALA A 26 -27.13 -77.22 -59.03
N ALA A 27 -26.91 -77.92 -57.92
CA ALA A 27 -26.13 -77.32 -56.84
C ALA A 27 -24.70 -77.34 -57.37
N ASP A 28 -24.20 -76.19 -57.83
CA ASP A 28 -22.77 -76.03 -58.02
C ASP A 28 -22.22 -75.64 -56.65
N ASP A 29 -21.41 -76.56 -56.16
CA ASP A 29 -20.70 -76.67 -54.89
C ASP A 29 -19.54 -75.65 -54.90
N ASP A 30 -19.84 -74.37 -55.12
CA ASP A 30 -18.80 -73.37 -55.39
C ASP A 30 -18.29 -72.79 -54.07
N GLY A 31 -17.33 -73.47 -53.45
CA GLY A 31 -16.51 -72.90 -52.40
C GLY A 31 -15.85 -71.59 -52.86
N TYR A 32 -15.49 -70.72 -51.91
CA TYR A 32 -14.87 -69.43 -52.21
C TYR A 32 -13.41 -69.52 -52.68
N GLY A 33 -12.93 -70.71 -53.05
CA GLY A 33 -11.51 -70.96 -53.33
C GLY A 33 -10.63 -70.69 -52.11
N LEU A 34 -11.16 -70.90 -50.90
CA LEU A 34 -10.49 -70.65 -49.63
C LEU A 34 -10.68 -71.86 -48.71
N TRP A 35 -9.59 -72.34 -48.12
CA TRP A 35 -9.60 -73.39 -47.10
C TRP A 35 -8.87 -72.92 -45.85
N VAL A 36 -9.43 -73.23 -44.68
CA VAL A 36 -8.86 -72.91 -43.37
C VAL A 36 -8.96 -74.14 -42.48
N ASP A 37 -7.85 -74.57 -41.89
CA ASP A 37 -7.76 -75.78 -41.06
C ASP A 37 -8.30 -77.04 -41.79
N GLY A 38 -8.02 -77.14 -43.10
CA GLY A 38 -8.54 -78.21 -43.96
C GLY A 38 -10.03 -78.10 -44.33
N THR A 39 -10.77 -77.13 -43.77
CA THR A 39 -12.19 -76.90 -44.05
C THR A 39 -12.36 -75.91 -45.21
N GLU A 40 -13.14 -76.27 -46.22
CA GLU A 40 -13.50 -75.38 -47.32
C GLU A 40 -14.46 -74.28 -46.84
N VAL A 41 -14.18 -73.03 -47.20
CA VAL A 41 -15.03 -71.90 -46.89
C VAL A 41 -16.07 -71.75 -47.99
N THR A 42 -17.34 -71.81 -47.60
CA THR A 42 -18.52 -71.77 -48.45
C THR A 42 -19.48 -70.70 -47.92
N VAL A 43 -20.53 -70.39 -48.68
CA VAL A 43 -21.57 -69.45 -48.24
C VAL A 43 -22.24 -69.87 -46.92
N ASP A 44 -22.27 -71.17 -46.61
CA ASP A 44 -22.99 -71.72 -45.45
C ASP A 44 -22.17 -71.63 -44.14
N ASN A 45 -20.84 -71.63 -44.21
CA ASN A 45 -19.96 -71.57 -43.03
C ASN A 45 -19.13 -70.27 -42.94
N ALA A 46 -19.28 -69.32 -43.87
CA ALA A 46 -18.47 -68.11 -43.91
C ALA A 46 -18.45 -67.31 -42.59
N ASP A 47 -19.58 -67.15 -41.90
CA ASP A 47 -19.64 -66.40 -40.63
C ASP A 47 -18.96 -67.11 -39.45
N ASN A 48 -18.76 -68.44 -39.54
CA ASN A 48 -18.09 -69.25 -38.52
C ASN A 48 -17.50 -70.52 -39.16
N VAL A 49 -16.30 -70.39 -39.72
CA VAL A 49 -15.69 -71.40 -40.60
C VAL A 49 -15.39 -72.71 -39.88
N LEU A 50 -14.92 -72.63 -38.63
CA LEU A 50 -14.53 -73.78 -37.81
C LEU A 50 -15.62 -74.25 -36.82
N GLY A 51 -16.72 -73.50 -36.71
CA GLY A 51 -17.82 -73.80 -35.79
C GLY A 51 -17.57 -73.39 -34.33
N ASP A 52 -16.49 -72.67 -34.03
CA ASP A 52 -16.05 -72.26 -32.68
C ASP A 52 -15.94 -70.73 -32.48
N ASP A 53 -16.38 -69.94 -33.48
CA ASP A 53 -16.35 -68.46 -33.50
C ASP A 53 -14.94 -67.85 -33.55
N THR A 54 -13.90 -68.65 -33.82
CA THR A 54 -12.51 -68.16 -33.93
C THR A 54 -12.13 -67.67 -35.33
N VAL A 55 -12.86 -68.12 -36.37
CA VAL A 55 -12.61 -67.79 -37.78
C VAL A 55 -13.90 -67.41 -38.49
N SER A 56 -13.92 -66.24 -39.14
CA SER A 56 -15.02 -65.78 -40.00
C SER A 56 -14.48 -65.16 -41.29
N TYR A 57 -15.21 -65.28 -42.39
CA TYR A 57 -14.83 -64.79 -43.72
C TYR A 57 -15.90 -63.90 -44.34
N ASN A 58 -15.50 -62.74 -44.85
CA ASN A 58 -16.32 -61.85 -45.66
C ASN A 58 -15.89 -61.94 -47.13
N ALA A 59 -16.73 -62.53 -47.97
CA ALA A 59 -16.45 -62.74 -49.39
C ALA A 59 -16.42 -61.43 -50.22
N GLU A 60 -17.20 -60.40 -49.85
CA GLU A 60 -17.21 -59.12 -50.57
C GLU A 60 -15.87 -58.39 -50.45
N THR A 61 -15.23 -58.49 -49.29
CA THR A 61 -13.95 -57.83 -48.99
C THR A 61 -12.77 -58.80 -48.99
N LYS A 62 -12.99 -60.07 -49.36
CA LYS A 62 -12.04 -61.18 -49.24
C LYS A 62 -11.33 -61.20 -47.88
N THR A 63 -12.06 -60.96 -46.79
CA THR A 63 -11.47 -60.73 -45.45
C THR A 63 -11.70 -61.92 -44.53
N LEU A 64 -10.63 -62.59 -44.14
CA LEU A 64 -10.58 -63.61 -43.09
C LEU A 64 -10.24 -62.96 -41.75
N THR A 65 -11.15 -63.01 -40.79
CA THR A 65 -10.89 -62.54 -39.42
C THR A 65 -10.47 -63.72 -38.55
N LEU A 66 -9.31 -63.59 -37.90
CA LEU A 66 -8.79 -64.54 -36.92
C LEU A 66 -8.90 -63.95 -35.52
N ASN A 67 -9.64 -64.65 -34.65
CA ASN A 67 -9.96 -64.22 -33.29
C ASN A 67 -9.62 -65.32 -32.28
N GLY A 68 -8.34 -65.67 -32.19
CA GLY A 68 -7.89 -66.73 -31.29
C GLY A 68 -7.95 -68.13 -31.91
N ALA A 69 -7.80 -68.22 -33.24
CA ALA A 69 -7.87 -69.49 -33.96
C ALA A 69 -6.59 -70.31 -33.77
N GLU A 70 -6.74 -71.62 -33.60
CA GLU A 70 -5.64 -72.60 -33.64
C GLU A 70 -5.83 -73.46 -34.90
N ILE A 71 -4.92 -73.30 -35.87
CA ILE A 71 -4.98 -73.96 -37.19
C ILE A 71 -3.83 -74.96 -37.27
N ASP A 72 -4.13 -76.25 -37.15
CA ASP A 72 -3.13 -77.32 -37.08
C ASP A 72 -3.31 -78.39 -38.18
N THR A 73 -4.37 -78.27 -38.98
CA THR A 73 -4.73 -79.16 -40.07
C THR A 73 -4.51 -78.48 -41.43
N ALA A 74 -3.89 -79.19 -42.37
CA ALA A 74 -3.59 -78.63 -43.69
C ALA A 74 -4.62 -79.04 -44.75
N HIS A 75 -4.92 -78.12 -45.66
CA HIS A 75 -5.44 -78.42 -46.99
C HIS A 75 -4.27 -78.72 -47.94
N THR A 76 -4.46 -79.60 -48.93
CA THR A 76 -3.44 -79.88 -49.95
C THR A 76 -4.03 -79.73 -51.35
N ASP A 77 -3.47 -78.81 -52.12
CA ASP A 77 -3.76 -78.62 -53.54
C ASP A 77 -2.46 -78.61 -54.37
N GLY A 78 -2.41 -79.47 -55.38
CA GLY A 78 -1.19 -79.72 -56.15
C GLY A 78 0.02 -80.10 -55.27
N SER A 79 1.07 -79.27 -55.31
CA SER A 79 2.28 -79.44 -54.50
C SER A 79 2.23 -78.75 -53.14
N TYR A 80 1.22 -77.91 -52.89
CA TYR A 80 1.13 -77.06 -51.70
C TYR A 80 0.29 -77.72 -50.62
N THR A 81 0.81 -77.71 -49.39
CA THR A 81 0.12 -78.16 -48.17
C THR A 81 0.09 -76.99 -47.19
N SER A 82 -1.09 -76.42 -46.93
CA SER A 82 -1.22 -75.20 -46.12
C SER A 82 -2.39 -75.16 -45.16
N GLY A 83 -2.22 -74.46 -44.03
CA GLY A 83 -3.27 -74.26 -43.02
C GLY A 83 -4.33 -73.27 -43.46
N ILE A 84 -3.92 -72.24 -44.21
CA ILE A 84 -4.78 -71.36 -44.98
C ILE A 84 -4.37 -71.48 -46.45
N TYR A 85 -5.30 -71.81 -47.34
CA TYR A 85 -5.09 -71.87 -48.79
C TYR A 85 -6.10 -70.96 -49.49
N ALA A 86 -5.66 -70.02 -50.31
CA ALA A 86 -6.51 -69.15 -51.10
C ALA A 86 -6.13 -69.19 -52.59
N GLU A 87 -7.11 -69.31 -53.48
CA GLU A 87 -6.91 -69.27 -54.93
C GLU A 87 -6.71 -67.85 -55.49
N ASP A 88 -6.87 -66.83 -54.66
CA ASP A 88 -6.81 -65.39 -55.01
C ASP A 88 -6.34 -64.59 -53.78
N ASP A 89 -6.39 -63.26 -53.83
CA ASP A 89 -6.10 -62.33 -52.74
C ASP A 89 -6.82 -62.70 -51.43
N ILE A 90 -6.13 -62.51 -50.30
CA ILE A 90 -6.69 -62.72 -48.97
C ILE A 90 -6.28 -61.60 -48.00
N ASN A 91 -7.28 -61.00 -47.37
CA ASN A 91 -7.09 -60.01 -46.29
C ASN A 91 -7.29 -60.71 -44.94
N ILE A 92 -6.24 -60.84 -44.14
CA ILE A 92 -6.28 -61.43 -42.80
C ILE A 92 -6.35 -60.30 -41.76
N VAL A 93 -7.38 -60.32 -40.90
CA VAL A 93 -7.58 -59.36 -39.82
C VAL A 93 -7.44 -60.04 -38.46
N LEU A 94 -6.51 -59.57 -37.64
CA LEU A 94 -6.19 -60.13 -36.33
C LEU A 94 -6.95 -59.40 -35.21
N ARG A 95 -7.79 -60.13 -34.46
CA ARG A 95 -8.53 -59.61 -33.27
C ARG A 95 -8.15 -60.26 -31.95
N GLY A 96 -7.49 -61.41 -31.98
CA GLY A 96 -6.97 -62.14 -30.82
C GLY A 96 -5.60 -62.77 -31.12
N SER A 97 -5.17 -63.72 -30.30
CA SER A 97 -3.90 -64.43 -30.48
C SER A 97 -4.13 -65.74 -31.22
N SER A 98 -3.81 -65.79 -32.51
CA SER A 98 -4.06 -66.96 -33.36
C SER A 98 -2.74 -67.67 -33.71
N SER A 99 -2.79 -68.98 -33.95
CA SER A 99 -1.64 -69.78 -34.35
C SER A 99 -1.93 -70.68 -35.54
N ILE A 100 -0.92 -70.91 -36.38
CA ILE A 100 -0.96 -71.80 -37.54
C ILE A 100 0.26 -72.73 -37.44
N ASN A 101 0.07 -74.03 -37.21
CA ASN A 101 1.17 -74.99 -37.09
C ASN A 101 1.01 -76.12 -38.10
N ILE A 102 1.70 -76.02 -39.23
CA ILE A 102 1.54 -76.94 -40.34
C ILE A 102 2.84 -77.68 -40.62
N SER A 103 2.74 -79.01 -40.75
CA SER A 103 3.88 -79.84 -41.08
C SER A 103 3.56 -80.90 -42.14
N GLY A 104 4.58 -81.22 -42.94
CA GLY A 104 4.46 -82.19 -44.03
C GLY A 104 3.86 -81.61 -45.32
N GLY A 105 3.99 -82.36 -46.41
CA GLY A 105 3.68 -81.90 -47.77
C GLY A 105 4.92 -81.85 -48.68
N GLN A 106 4.73 -81.62 -49.98
CA GLN A 106 5.86 -81.36 -50.88
C GLN A 106 6.39 -79.93 -50.68
N ILE A 107 5.48 -78.95 -50.70
CA ILE A 107 5.73 -77.57 -50.32
C ILE A 107 4.83 -77.25 -49.13
N THR A 108 5.41 -77.06 -47.95
CA THR A 108 4.64 -76.77 -46.73
C THR A 108 4.52 -75.27 -46.52
N ALA A 109 3.31 -74.77 -46.27
CA ALA A 109 3.06 -73.38 -45.91
C ALA A 109 2.11 -73.25 -44.72
N GLY A 110 2.22 -72.20 -43.93
CA GLY A 110 1.15 -71.83 -43.00
C GLY A 110 0.01 -71.15 -43.74
N VAL A 111 0.36 -70.11 -44.52
CA VAL A 111 -0.57 -69.37 -45.38
C VAL A 111 -0.08 -69.45 -46.82
N HIS A 112 -0.97 -69.84 -47.72
CA HIS A 112 -0.75 -69.83 -49.16
C HIS A 112 -1.83 -69.03 -49.89
N ALA A 113 -1.43 -68.20 -50.86
CA ALA A 113 -2.36 -67.52 -51.76
C ALA A 113 -1.81 -67.40 -53.20
N ASN A 114 -2.67 -67.48 -54.21
CA ASN A 114 -2.35 -67.16 -55.60
C ASN A 114 -2.59 -65.66 -55.94
N GLY A 115 -2.33 -64.77 -54.98
CA GLY A 115 -2.52 -63.32 -55.06
C GLY A 115 -1.79 -62.57 -53.95
N VAL A 116 -2.36 -61.47 -53.46
CA VAL A 116 -1.84 -60.65 -52.37
C VAL A 116 -2.34 -61.16 -51.01
N ILE A 117 -1.40 -61.40 -50.10
CA ILE A 117 -1.70 -61.68 -48.68
C ILE A 117 -1.53 -60.38 -47.90
N SER A 118 -2.62 -59.85 -47.36
CA SER A 118 -2.59 -58.65 -46.52
C SER A 118 -2.93 -58.99 -45.08
N ILE A 119 -2.04 -58.71 -44.13
CA ILE A 119 -2.27 -58.95 -42.69
C ILE A 119 -2.45 -57.60 -41.99
N SER A 120 -3.46 -57.47 -41.14
CA SER A 120 -3.79 -56.25 -40.41
C SER A 120 -4.47 -56.53 -39.07
N GLY A 121 -4.76 -55.50 -38.28
CA GLY A 121 -5.41 -55.63 -36.97
C GLY A 121 -4.43 -55.53 -35.81
N GLY A 122 -4.94 -55.59 -34.58
CA GLY A 122 -4.16 -55.41 -33.34
C GLY A 122 -3.81 -56.72 -32.62
N GLY A 123 -4.29 -57.86 -33.09
CA GLY A 123 -4.00 -59.19 -32.52
C GLY A 123 -2.61 -59.73 -32.88
N SER A 124 -2.37 -61.00 -32.54
CA SER A 124 -1.13 -61.71 -32.88
C SER A 124 -1.39 -62.93 -33.75
N LEU A 125 -0.43 -63.27 -34.60
CA LEU A 125 -0.43 -64.44 -35.46
C LEU A 125 0.94 -65.12 -35.41
N GLY A 126 0.98 -66.32 -34.84
CA GLY A 126 2.16 -67.19 -34.90
C GLY A 126 2.02 -68.22 -36.00
N ILE A 127 2.89 -68.20 -37.00
CA ILE A 127 2.92 -69.18 -38.09
C ILE A 127 4.16 -70.04 -37.92
N THR A 128 3.98 -71.35 -37.83
CA THR A 128 5.07 -72.34 -37.82
C THR A 128 4.83 -73.34 -38.94
N ALA A 129 5.72 -73.34 -39.95
CA ALA A 129 5.69 -74.32 -41.04
C ALA A 129 6.94 -75.21 -40.99
N GLY A 130 6.77 -76.51 -41.20
CA GLY A 130 7.84 -77.49 -40.97
C GLY A 130 7.79 -78.77 -41.82
N GLY A 131 8.94 -79.43 -41.99
CA GLY A 131 8.98 -80.84 -42.41
C GLY A 131 8.53 -81.13 -43.85
N ALA A 132 8.69 -80.17 -44.76
CA ALA A 132 8.40 -80.36 -46.18
C ALA A 132 9.34 -81.36 -46.86
N GLY A 133 8.83 -82.04 -47.90
CA GLY A 133 9.62 -82.95 -48.73
C GLY A 133 10.53 -82.24 -49.75
N ILE A 134 10.19 -81.01 -50.16
CA ILE A 134 10.98 -80.20 -51.11
C ILE A 134 11.32 -78.83 -50.52
N GLU A 135 10.32 -78.03 -50.13
CA GLU A 135 10.52 -76.65 -49.65
C GLU A 135 9.54 -76.29 -48.51
N THR A 136 10.01 -75.54 -47.52
CA THR A 136 9.16 -74.96 -46.47
C THR A 136 9.01 -73.46 -46.74
N ARG A 137 7.79 -72.97 -46.96
CA ARG A 137 7.48 -71.56 -47.23
C ARG A 137 6.38 -71.09 -46.28
N ALA A 138 6.72 -70.59 -45.09
CA ALA A 138 5.72 -70.38 -44.02
C ALA A 138 4.60 -69.39 -44.42
N ILE A 139 4.94 -68.29 -45.09
CA ILE A 139 4.00 -67.53 -45.92
C ILE A 139 4.44 -67.71 -47.36
N SER A 140 3.55 -68.27 -48.18
CA SER A 140 3.85 -68.69 -49.54
C SER A 140 2.90 -68.03 -50.52
N MET A 141 3.43 -67.58 -51.64
CA MET A 141 2.60 -67.14 -52.76
C MET A 141 2.82 -68.06 -53.95
N GLY A 142 1.73 -68.38 -54.66
CA GLY A 142 1.75 -69.29 -55.79
C GLY A 142 1.94 -68.60 -57.14
N TYR A 143 1.85 -69.42 -58.19
CA TYR A 143 2.13 -69.03 -59.57
C TYR A 143 0.95 -68.27 -60.18
N THR A 144 0.99 -66.93 -60.16
CA THR A 144 -0.09 -66.07 -60.69
C THR A 144 0.39 -65.07 -61.74
N ALA A 145 -0.49 -64.80 -62.73
CA ALA A 145 -0.31 -63.80 -63.78
C ALA A 145 -0.53 -62.36 -63.27
N ASP A 146 -1.19 -62.25 -62.13
CA ASP A 146 -1.62 -60.99 -61.54
C ASP A 146 -0.63 -60.54 -60.45
N GLU A 147 -0.96 -59.41 -59.82
CA GLU A 147 -0.18 -58.87 -58.71
C GLU A 147 -0.08 -59.89 -57.57
N ALA A 148 1.11 -59.99 -56.98
CA ALA A 148 1.32 -60.87 -55.84
C ALA A 148 2.25 -60.16 -54.86
N GLY A 149 1.84 -60.03 -53.60
CA GLY A 149 2.71 -59.52 -52.55
C GLY A 149 2.30 -60.01 -51.17
N VAL A 150 3.19 -59.78 -50.20
CA VAL A 150 2.83 -59.83 -48.78
C VAL A 150 2.82 -58.40 -48.25
N VAL A 151 1.74 -58.00 -47.59
CA VAL A 151 1.61 -56.70 -46.92
C VAL A 151 1.27 -56.93 -45.47
N ILE A 152 2.12 -56.47 -44.55
CA ILE A 152 1.83 -56.48 -43.12
C ILE A 152 1.58 -55.04 -42.68
N ASN A 153 0.33 -54.72 -42.38
CA ASN A 153 -0.11 -53.38 -41.97
C ASN A 153 -0.18 -53.19 -40.45
N GLY A 154 -0.07 -54.26 -39.66
CA GLY A 154 -0.16 -54.20 -38.20
C GLY A 154 -0.28 -55.57 -37.53
N GLY A 155 -0.28 -55.57 -36.20
CA GLY A 155 -0.34 -56.78 -35.36
C GLY A 155 1.03 -57.31 -34.96
N ALA A 156 1.05 -58.39 -34.18
CA ALA A 156 2.28 -59.11 -33.84
C ALA A 156 2.36 -60.42 -34.64
N VAL A 157 3.15 -60.43 -35.71
CA VAL A 157 3.26 -61.54 -36.67
C VAL A 157 4.62 -62.21 -36.51
N THR A 158 4.62 -63.45 -36.02
CA THR A 158 5.84 -64.27 -35.93
C THR A 158 5.74 -65.41 -36.93
N VAL A 159 6.73 -65.54 -37.81
CA VAL A 159 6.74 -66.50 -38.90
C VAL A 159 7.98 -67.36 -38.79
N LYS A 160 7.79 -68.64 -38.51
CA LYS A 160 8.84 -69.65 -38.33
C LYS A 160 8.77 -70.69 -39.44
N ALA A 161 9.86 -70.87 -40.17
CA ALA A 161 10.00 -71.90 -41.17
C ALA A 161 11.18 -72.82 -40.81
N HIS A 162 10.94 -74.13 -40.77
CA HIS A 162 12.00 -75.11 -40.53
C HIS A 162 11.96 -76.29 -41.51
N GLY A 163 13.10 -76.92 -41.76
CA GLY A 163 13.19 -78.07 -42.65
C GLY A 163 14.62 -78.42 -43.06
N SER A 164 14.76 -79.18 -44.14
CA SER A 164 16.06 -79.68 -44.62
C SER A 164 16.54 -79.03 -45.95
N SER A 165 15.65 -78.39 -46.73
CA SER A 165 16.03 -77.69 -47.97
C SER A 165 14.98 -76.65 -48.38
N GLY A 166 15.40 -75.58 -49.05
CA GLY A 166 14.52 -74.54 -49.61
C GLY A 166 13.57 -73.91 -48.59
N ILE A 167 14.11 -73.31 -47.53
CA ILE A 167 13.33 -72.83 -46.38
C ILE A 167 13.21 -71.31 -46.41
N TYR A 168 11.97 -70.82 -46.35
CA TYR A 168 11.64 -69.41 -46.38
C TYR A 168 10.56 -69.09 -45.34
N ALA A 169 10.80 -68.08 -44.51
CA ALA A 169 9.72 -67.54 -43.67
C ALA A 169 8.68 -66.85 -44.56
N VAL A 170 9.11 -66.01 -45.50
CA VAL A 170 8.26 -65.41 -46.54
C VAL A 170 8.80 -65.76 -47.92
N TYR A 171 7.95 -66.29 -48.80
CA TYR A 171 8.29 -66.59 -50.19
C TYR A 171 7.30 -65.97 -51.16
N VAL A 172 7.82 -65.08 -52.02
CA VAL A 172 7.09 -64.43 -53.11
C VAL A 172 7.57 -65.04 -54.44
N ASP A 173 6.69 -65.71 -55.19
CA ASP A 173 7.07 -66.38 -56.43
C ASP A 173 7.34 -65.39 -57.58
N ASN A 174 8.54 -65.48 -58.16
CA ASN A 174 9.00 -64.60 -59.25
C ASN A 174 9.11 -65.30 -60.62
N SER A 175 8.52 -66.49 -60.78
CA SER A 175 8.74 -67.36 -61.94
C SER A 175 7.70 -67.23 -63.07
N TYR A 176 6.70 -66.34 -62.94
CA TYR A 176 5.61 -66.21 -63.92
C TYR A 176 6.02 -65.42 -65.19
N GLY A 177 6.00 -66.10 -66.34
CA GLY A 177 6.14 -65.49 -67.66
C GLY A 177 7.48 -64.78 -67.92
N THR A 178 7.58 -64.08 -69.05
CA THR A 178 8.77 -63.28 -69.44
C THR A 178 8.69 -61.82 -68.97
N THR A 179 7.55 -61.39 -68.44
CA THR A 179 7.31 -60.06 -67.88
C THR A 179 6.63 -60.27 -66.53
N PRO A 180 7.40 -60.30 -65.44
CA PRO A 180 6.87 -60.57 -64.11
C PRO A 180 5.85 -59.50 -63.70
N PRO A 181 4.75 -59.85 -63.03
CA PRO A 181 3.83 -58.86 -62.47
C PRO A 181 4.47 -58.14 -61.27
N SER A 182 3.76 -57.18 -60.67
CA SER A 182 4.22 -56.51 -59.44
C SER A 182 4.45 -57.57 -58.34
N ARG A 183 5.64 -57.52 -57.71
CA ARG A 183 6.09 -58.42 -56.65
C ARG A 183 6.73 -57.61 -55.53
N TYR A 184 6.21 -57.74 -54.32
CA TYR A 184 6.69 -56.96 -53.18
C TYR A 184 6.43 -57.65 -51.85
N PHE A 185 7.24 -57.29 -50.87
CA PHE A 185 7.00 -57.60 -49.48
C PHE A 185 7.08 -56.29 -48.69
N LYS A 186 5.94 -55.83 -48.18
CA LYS A 186 5.80 -54.55 -47.47
C LYS A 186 5.50 -54.78 -46.01
N ILE A 187 6.21 -54.08 -45.14
CA ILE A 187 5.89 -53.99 -43.71
C ILE A 187 5.64 -52.53 -43.41
N ASN A 188 4.37 -52.20 -43.12
CA ASN A 188 3.91 -50.84 -42.86
C ASN A 188 3.63 -50.59 -41.38
N GLY A 189 3.65 -51.63 -40.54
CA GLY A 189 3.34 -51.49 -39.12
C GLY A 189 3.35 -52.80 -38.34
N GLY A 190 3.33 -52.69 -37.01
CA GLY A 190 3.29 -53.82 -36.08
C GLY A 190 4.67 -54.43 -35.79
N THR A 191 4.67 -55.57 -35.12
CA THR A 191 5.89 -56.33 -34.83
C THR A 191 5.92 -57.54 -35.76
N VAL A 192 6.94 -57.64 -36.60
CA VAL A 192 7.13 -58.75 -37.54
C VAL A 192 8.44 -59.46 -37.24
N GLU A 193 8.38 -60.75 -36.98
CA GLU A 193 9.53 -61.60 -36.76
C GLU A 193 9.53 -62.73 -37.79
N LEU A 194 10.56 -62.78 -38.61
CA LEU A 194 10.78 -63.79 -39.63
C LEU A 194 11.97 -64.63 -39.20
N ASP A 195 11.76 -65.93 -39.06
CA ASP A 195 12.75 -66.86 -38.53
C ASP A 195 12.79 -68.12 -39.40
N ALA A 196 13.88 -68.30 -40.14
CA ALA A 196 14.09 -69.43 -41.01
C ALA A 196 15.25 -70.28 -40.50
N GLU A 197 14.93 -71.47 -39.99
CA GLU A 197 15.87 -72.41 -39.41
C GLU A 197 16.08 -73.61 -40.34
N SER A 198 17.31 -74.10 -40.45
CA SER A 198 17.62 -75.27 -41.29
C SER A 198 18.34 -76.32 -40.47
N GLU A 199 17.88 -77.58 -40.57
CA GLU A 199 18.52 -78.74 -39.94
C GLU A 199 19.89 -79.05 -40.58
N THR A 200 20.10 -78.62 -41.83
CA THR A 200 21.39 -78.70 -42.54
C THR A 200 21.94 -77.29 -42.86
N PRO A 201 23.26 -77.05 -42.79
CA PRO A 201 23.81 -75.73 -43.09
C PRO A 201 23.49 -75.25 -44.52
N TYR A 202 23.11 -73.97 -44.68
CA TYR A 202 23.00 -73.21 -45.95
C TYR A 202 21.76 -73.42 -46.85
N SER A 203 20.54 -73.54 -46.30
CA SER A 203 19.32 -73.65 -47.14
C SER A 203 18.09 -72.93 -46.59
N CYS A 204 18.29 -71.85 -45.81
CA CYS A 204 17.20 -71.06 -45.24
C CYS A 204 17.41 -69.55 -45.39
N TRP A 205 16.31 -68.82 -45.55
CA TRP A 205 16.24 -67.36 -45.69
C TRP A 205 14.98 -66.80 -45.04
N ALA A 206 15.07 -65.62 -44.42
CA ALA A 206 13.90 -64.93 -43.90
C ALA A 206 12.92 -64.56 -45.03
N THR A 207 13.45 -64.18 -46.19
CA THR A 207 12.65 -63.83 -47.37
C THR A 207 13.43 -64.03 -48.67
N ASN A 208 12.75 -64.26 -49.78
CA ASN A 208 13.32 -64.24 -51.14
C ASN A 208 13.06 -62.92 -51.90
N THR A 209 12.37 -61.97 -51.27
CA THR A 209 12.05 -60.64 -51.83
C THR A 209 12.39 -59.57 -50.81
N LYS A 210 13.06 -58.48 -51.25
CA LYS A 210 13.50 -57.38 -50.38
C LYS A 210 12.32 -56.81 -49.59
N PRO A 211 12.38 -56.80 -48.25
CA PRO A 211 11.40 -56.10 -47.43
C PRO A 211 11.44 -54.59 -47.71
N ASP A 212 10.28 -54.00 -47.91
CA ASP A 212 10.05 -52.57 -48.06
C ASP A 212 9.44 -52.01 -46.78
N PHE A 213 10.16 -51.10 -46.14
CA PHE A 213 9.78 -50.45 -44.88
C PHE A 213 9.39 -48.98 -45.08
N SER A 214 9.30 -48.50 -46.33
CA SER A 214 9.03 -47.07 -46.61
C SER A 214 7.68 -46.58 -46.07
N GLY A 215 6.74 -47.49 -45.82
CA GLY A 215 5.44 -47.18 -45.21
C GLY A 215 5.41 -47.29 -43.68
N TYR A 216 6.52 -47.63 -43.03
CA TYR A 216 6.62 -47.76 -41.58
C TYR A 216 7.52 -46.64 -41.05
N GLU A 217 6.95 -45.63 -40.41
CA GLU A 217 7.74 -44.62 -39.70
C GLU A 217 8.00 -45.06 -38.25
N GLY A 218 9.16 -44.71 -37.70
CA GLY A 218 9.48 -44.96 -36.29
C GLY A 218 9.63 -46.45 -35.94
N TYR A 219 10.24 -47.25 -36.81
CA TYR A 219 10.55 -48.66 -36.55
C TYR A 219 12.04 -48.89 -36.28
N SER A 220 12.34 -50.03 -35.65
CA SER A 220 13.68 -50.62 -35.65
C SER A 220 13.64 -51.93 -36.44
N ALA A 221 14.68 -52.18 -37.23
CA ALA A 221 14.86 -53.44 -37.93
C ALA A 221 16.20 -54.07 -37.54
N THR A 222 16.13 -55.30 -37.07
CA THR A 222 17.28 -56.11 -36.68
C THR A 222 17.28 -57.43 -37.43
N ALA A 223 18.44 -58.04 -37.60
CA ALA A 223 18.57 -59.25 -38.39
C ALA A 223 19.74 -60.12 -37.95
N ILE A 224 19.76 -61.38 -38.40
CA ILE A 224 20.87 -62.32 -38.18
C ILE A 224 21.19 -63.05 -39.49
N LEU A 225 22.47 -63.09 -39.89
CA LEU A 225 22.93 -63.80 -41.10
C LEU A 225 23.03 -65.31 -40.89
N ASN A 226 23.47 -65.74 -39.71
CA ASN A 226 23.66 -67.14 -39.35
C ASN A 226 23.18 -67.39 -37.92
N SER A 227 22.60 -68.57 -37.65
CA SER A 227 21.96 -68.88 -36.35
C SER A 227 22.86 -68.83 -35.11
N TRP A 228 24.17 -68.65 -35.28
CA TRP A 228 25.16 -68.50 -34.20
C TRP A 228 25.69 -67.07 -34.05
N GLU A 229 25.23 -66.12 -34.87
CA GLU A 229 25.61 -64.72 -34.80
C GLU A 229 24.65 -63.93 -33.89
N GLU A 230 25.16 -62.86 -33.28
CA GLU A 230 24.34 -61.94 -32.50
C GLU A 230 23.46 -61.06 -33.41
N LEU A 231 22.35 -60.61 -32.83
CA LEU A 231 21.41 -59.67 -33.43
C LEU A 231 22.14 -58.38 -33.82
N ARG A 232 21.89 -57.89 -35.04
CA ARG A 232 22.48 -56.62 -35.56
C ARG A 232 21.43 -55.78 -36.25
N THR A 233 21.73 -54.49 -36.48
CA THR A 233 20.94 -53.61 -37.33
C THR A 233 20.79 -54.19 -38.74
N TYR A 234 19.58 -54.16 -39.27
CA TYR A 234 19.29 -54.62 -40.62
C TYR A 234 19.99 -53.72 -41.66
N ASP A 235 20.74 -54.34 -42.57
CA ASP A 235 21.40 -53.69 -43.70
C ASP A 235 20.67 -54.08 -44.98
N GLU A 236 20.02 -53.11 -45.60
CA GLU A 236 19.21 -53.32 -46.79
C GLU A 236 19.99 -53.85 -48.00
N ASN A 237 21.33 -53.77 -48.00
CA ASN A 237 22.18 -54.32 -49.06
C ASN A 237 22.50 -55.80 -48.86
N ARG A 238 22.12 -56.38 -47.71
CA ARG A 238 22.34 -57.79 -47.34
C ARG A 238 21.04 -58.55 -47.06
N TRP A 239 19.92 -57.98 -47.49
CA TRP A 239 18.57 -58.49 -47.20
C TRP A 239 18.38 -59.98 -47.56
N ASP A 240 19.04 -60.43 -48.63
CA ASP A 240 18.99 -61.77 -49.21
C ASP A 240 19.86 -62.81 -48.50
N TYR A 241 20.64 -62.40 -47.50
CA TYR A 241 21.47 -63.31 -46.68
C TYR A 241 20.89 -63.56 -45.29
N TYR A 242 19.88 -62.79 -44.86
CA TYR A 242 19.35 -62.92 -43.51
C TYR A 242 18.48 -64.16 -43.36
N ARG A 243 18.70 -64.88 -42.27
CA ARG A 243 17.86 -66.01 -41.82
C ARG A 243 16.81 -65.57 -40.82
N TYR A 244 17.12 -64.49 -40.11
CA TYR A 244 16.25 -63.87 -39.14
C TYR A 244 16.11 -62.38 -39.47
N ILE A 245 14.89 -61.86 -39.46
CA ILE A 245 14.60 -60.43 -39.55
C ILE A 245 13.52 -60.12 -38.51
N LYS A 246 13.74 -59.13 -37.67
CA LYS A 246 12.75 -58.62 -36.74
C LYS A 246 12.57 -57.12 -36.94
N VAL A 247 11.34 -56.72 -37.19
CA VAL A 247 10.90 -55.32 -37.32
C VAL A 247 9.89 -55.05 -36.22
N GLN A 248 10.05 -53.93 -35.50
CA GLN A 248 9.16 -53.57 -34.40
C GLN A 248 9.09 -52.04 -34.24
N PRO A 249 8.01 -51.50 -33.63
CA PRO A 249 7.96 -50.08 -33.30
C PRO A 249 9.13 -49.69 -32.39
N LEU A 250 9.66 -48.48 -32.57
CA LEU A 250 10.64 -47.93 -31.64
C LEU A 250 9.98 -47.71 -30.27
N VAL A 251 10.72 -48.08 -29.23
CA VAL A 251 10.37 -47.79 -27.84
C VAL A 251 11.36 -46.75 -27.34
N TYR A 252 10.83 -45.63 -26.88
CA TYR A 252 11.63 -44.53 -26.36
C TYR A 252 11.66 -44.56 -24.84
N ASP A 253 12.82 -44.22 -24.28
CA ASP A 253 12.97 -43.98 -22.86
C ASP A 253 12.26 -42.67 -22.44
N LYS A 254 12.36 -42.33 -21.15
CA LYS A 254 11.77 -41.08 -20.62
C LYS A 254 12.32 -39.81 -21.25
N ASN A 255 13.51 -39.86 -21.86
CA ASN A 255 14.14 -38.74 -22.52
C ASN A 255 13.75 -38.69 -24.01
N GLY A 256 12.94 -39.61 -24.52
CA GLY A 256 12.56 -39.68 -25.93
C GLY A 256 13.63 -40.33 -26.81
N ILE A 257 14.52 -41.14 -26.25
CA ILE A 257 15.63 -41.77 -26.97
C ILE A 257 15.38 -43.28 -27.06
N SER A 258 15.57 -43.87 -28.24
CA SER A 258 15.41 -45.31 -28.45
C SER A 258 16.47 -46.14 -27.72
N GLU A 259 16.20 -47.43 -27.53
CA GLU A 259 17.14 -48.36 -26.89
C GLU A 259 18.50 -48.45 -27.60
N ASP A 260 18.54 -48.31 -28.93
CA ASP A 260 19.78 -48.27 -29.71
C ASP A 260 20.55 -46.94 -29.60
N GLY A 261 19.93 -45.89 -29.05
CA GLY A 261 20.50 -44.56 -28.91
C GLY A 261 20.64 -43.79 -30.24
N GLU A 262 20.14 -44.34 -31.34
CA GLU A 262 20.28 -43.78 -32.69
C GLU A 262 19.01 -43.10 -33.20
N HIS A 263 17.87 -43.29 -32.54
CA HIS A 263 16.59 -42.72 -32.95
C HIS A 263 15.95 -41.87 -31.86
N TYR A 264 15.28 -40.82 -32.30
CA TYR A 264 14.67 -39.83 -31.42
C TYR A 264 13.16 -39.76 -31.59
N GLN A 265 12.45 -39.57 -30.48
CA GLN A 265 11.01 -39.49 -30.47
C GLN A 265 10.54 -38.26 -31.25
N PRO A 266 9.68 -38.43 -32.27
CA PRO A 266 9.12 -37.30 -33.01
C PRO A 266 8.37 -36.32 -32.13
N ALA A 267 8.57 -35.03 -32.36
CA ALA A 267 7.77 -33.98 -31.73
C ALA A 267 6.40 -33.87 -32.45
N GLU A 268 5.33 -33.75 -31.68
CA GLU A 268 4.00 -33.53 -32.23
C GLU A 268 3.87 -32.07 -32.70
N GLN A 269 3.31 -31.87 -33.89
CA GLN A 269 3.01 -30.52 -34.36
C GLN A 269 1.62 -30.11 -33.88
N ALA A 270 1.56 -29.06 -33.07
CA ALA A 270 0.32 -28.45 -32.64
C ALA A 270 -0.42 -27.78 -33.82
N SER A 271 -1.72 -27.54 -33.66
CA SER A 271 -2.58 -26.96 -34.68
C SER A 271 -2.20 -25.53 -35.11
N ASP A 272 -1.39 -24.83 -34.30
CA ASP A 272 -0.85 -23.51 -34.59
C ASP A 272 0.49 -23.55 -35.35
N GLY A 273 0.97 -24.75 -35.71
CA GLY A 273 2.17 -24.98 -36.51
C GLY A 273 3.47 -25.13 -35.71
N TYR A 274 3.43 -25.06 -34.37
CA TYR A 274 4.60 -25.29 -33.52
C TYR A 274 4.80 -26.77 -33.22
N TYR A 275 6.05 -27.24 -33.28
CA TYR A 275 6.44 -28.53 -32.74
C TYR A 275 6.64 -28.43 -31.22
N GLU A 276 6.00 -29.32 -30.47
CA GLU A 276 6.07 -29.37 -29.01
C GLU A 276 7.28 -30.19 -28.55
N ILE A 277 8.22 -29.54 -27.88
CA ILE A 277 9.43 -30.18 -27.37
C ILE A 277 9.22 -30.50 -25.89
N GLU A 278 8.99 -31.78 -25.57
CA GLU A 278 8.73 -32.23 -24.20
C GLU A 278 9.93 -32.94 -23.55
N ASN A 279 10.87 -33.45 -24.36
CA ASN A 279 12.04 -34.17 -23.90
C ASN A 279 13.25 -33.96 -24.83
N ALA A 280 14.42 -34.50 -24.46
CA ALA A 280 15.65 -34.33 -25.23
C ALA A 280 15.57 -34.97 -26.62
N GLY A 281 14.89 -36.11 -26.74
CA GLY A 281 14.63 -36.80 -28.00
C GLY A 281 13.83 -35.94 -28.96
N ASN A 282 12.75 -35.28 -28.51
CA ASN A 282 12.02 -34.34 -29.36
C ASN A 282 12.92 -33.21 -29.89
N LEU A 283 13.84 -32.73 -29.07
CA LEU A 283 14.78 -31.68 -29.45
C LEU A 283 15.80 -32.18 -30.49
N PHE A 284 16.38 -33.36 -30.29
CA PHE A 284 17.27 -33.99 -31.29
C PHE A 284 16.54 -34.29 -32.60
N TRP A 285 15.33 -34.85 -32.52
CA TRP A 285 14.48 -35.10 -33.67
C TRP A 285 14.18 -33.81 -34.44
N PHE A 286 13.87 -32.72 -33.74
CA PHE A 286 13.59 -31.44 -34.39
C PHE A 286 14.83 -30.91 -35.13
N ALA A 287 16.01 -31.08 -34.55
CA ALA A 287 17.27 -30.75 -35.21
C ALA A 287 17.53 -31.59 -36.47
N GLU A 288 17.19 -32.88 -36.47
CA GLU A 288 17.26 -33.74 -37.66
C GLU A 288 16.26 -33.32 -38.73
N LYS A 289 15.02 -33.04 -38.31
CA LYS A 289 13.96 -32.58 -39.20
C LYS A 289 14.34 -31.28 -39.93
N LEU A 290 15.02 -30.36 -39.25
CA LEU A 290 15.55 -29.14 -39.89
C LEU A 290 16.62 -29.42 -40.94
N LYS A 291 17.45 -30.45 -40.75
CA LYS A 291 18.48 -30.85 -41.73
C LYS A 291 17.88 -31.47 -42.98
N GLU A 292 16.75 -32.15 -42.84
CA GLU A 292 16.02 -32.79 -43.96
C GLU A 292 15.07 -31.83 -44.69
N SER A 293 14.70 -30.72 -44.06
CA SER A 293 13.71 -29.77 -44.57
C SER A 293 14.15 -29.06 -45.85
N GLU A 294 13.32 -29.14 -46.90
CA GLU A 294 13.41 -28.29 -48.08
C GLU A 294 12.81 -26.88 -47.84
N ASP A 295 11.97 -26.72 -46.81
CA ASP A 295 11.46 -25.42 -46.38
C ASP A 295 12.61 -24.65 -45.72
N ASN A 296 12.88 -23.42 -46.18
CA ASN A 296 14.01 -22.50 -45.88
C ASN A 296 14.30 -22.17 -44.39
N GLY A 297 14.19 -23.13 -43.47
CA GLY A 297 14.44 -22.99 -42.04
C GLY A 297 13.27 -22.45 -41.23
N SER A 298 12.05 -22.41 -41.77
CA SER A 298 10.90 -21.70 -41.18
C SER A 298 10.04 -22.51 -40.20
N LEU A 299 10.47 -23.73 -39.83
CA LEU A 299 9.73 -24.56 -38.88
C LEU A 299 9.77 -23.96 -37.48
N ASN A 300 8.62 -23.87 -36.82
CA ASN A 300 8.51 -23.32 -35.47
C ASN A 300 8.51 -24.42 -34.41
N ALA A 301 9.17 -24.20 -33.29
CA ALA A 301 9.15 -25.11 -32.15
C ALA A 301 8.98 -24.33 -30.84
N ARG A 302 8.40 -24.99 -29.84
CA ARG A 302 8.36 -24.45 -28.48
C ARG A 302 8.66 -25.50 -27.44
N LEU A 303 9.28 -25.09 -26.34
CA LEU A 303 9.43 -25.96 -25.19
C LEU A 303 8.10 -26.04 -24.44
N ALA A 304 7.67 -27.27 -24.16
CA ALA A 304 6.53 -27.54 -23.29
C ALA A 304 6.96 -27.90 -21.85
N LYS A 305 8.26 -28.19 -21.65
CA LYS A 305 8.86 -28.61 -20.38
C LYS A 305 10.32 -28.16 -20.29
N ASN A 306 10.87 -28.18 -19.08
CA ASN A 306 12.31 -28.12 -18.89
C ASN A 306 12.95 -29.38 -19.46
N ILE A 307 13.97 -29.20 -20.31
CA ILE A 307 14.70 -30.28 -20.97
C ILE A 307 16.05 -30.45 -20.29
N THR A 308 16.39 -31.68 -19.94
CA THR A 308 17.73 -32.02 -19.45
C THR A 308 18.40 -32.92 -20.47
N MET A 309 19.53 -32.48 -21.02
CA MET A 309 20.29 -33.24 -22.01
C MET A 309 21.01 -34.43 -21.33
N PRO A 310 21.04 -35.63 -21.94
CA PRO A 310 21.80 -36.76 -21.44
C PRO A 310 23.31 -36.49 -21.43
N GLU A 311 24.02 -36.97 -20.39
CA GLU A 311 25.44 -36.64 -20.15
C GLU A 311 26.41 -37.11 -21.27
N ASP A 312 26.13 -38.26 -21.89
CA ASP A 312 27.00 -38.88 -22.89
C ASP A 312 26.66 -38.49 -24.34
N MET A 313 25.67 -37.61 -24.54
CA MET A 313 25.26 -37.20 -25.88
C MET A 313 25.87 -35.87 -26.28
N ASN A 314 26.51 -35.85 -27.45
CA ASN A 314 26.98 -34.64 -28.09
C ASN A 314 25.84 -33.95 -28.84
N TRP A 315 25.60 -32.68 -28.53
CA TRP A 315 24.70 -31.85 -29.30
C TRP A 315 25.39 -31.35 -30.57
N ILE A 316 24.74 -31.53 -31.70
CA ILE A 316 25.13 -30.91 -32.97
C ILE A 316 24.25 -29.70 -33.17
N ALA A 317 24.85 -28.51 -33.23
CA ALA A 317 24.13 -27.25 -33.37
C ALA A 317 23.12 -27.30 -34.53
N MET A 318 21.88 -26.85 -34.28
CA MET A 318 20.81 -26.86 -35.27
C MET A 318 21.17 -26.03 -36.49
N GLY A 319 20.98 -26.61 -37.67
CA GLY A 319 21.19 -25.96 -38.95
C GLY A 319 20.26 -26.55 -40.00
N VAL A 320 19.96 -25.77 -41.03
CA VAL A 320 19.00 -26.14 -42.08
C VAL A 320 19.74 -26.73 -43.28
N GLY A 321 19.31 -27.89 -43.76
CA GLY A 321 20.00 -28.58 -44.85
C GLY A 321 21.42 -29.06 -44.51
N THR A 322 22.04 -29.81 -45.42
CA THR A 322 23.38 -30.39 -45.24
C THR A 322 24.49 -29.33 -45.10
N TYR A 323 24.28 -28.12 -45.63
CA TYR A 323 25.27 -27.03 -45.60
C TYR A 323 25.12 -26.10 -44.38
N GLY A 324 24.11 -26.31 -43.53
CA GLY A 324 23.88 -25.51 -42.34
C GLY A 324 23.41 -24.09 -42.66
N PHE A 325 22.39 -23.96 -43.51
CA PHE A 325 21.70 -22.70 -43.77
C PHE A 325 21.07 -22.12 -42.48
N PRO A 326 20.83 -20.80 -42.43
CA PRO A 326 20.25 -20.15 -41.25
C PRO A 326 18.85 -20.68 -40.89
N TYR A 327 18.59 -20.76 -39.60
CA TYR A 327 17.25 -21.01 -39.05
C TYR A 327 16.40 -19.73 -39.09
N ASN A 328 15.24 -19.79 -39.74
CA ASN A 328 14.33 -18.65 -39.95
C ASN A 328 12.94 -18.86 -39.31
N GLY A 329 12.82 -19.85 -38.42
CA GLY A 329 11.60 -20.11 -37.66
C GLY A 329 11.62 -19.40 -36.31
N VAL A 330 10.58 -19.65 -35.53
CA VAL A 330 10.45 -19.23 -34.14
C VAL A 330 10.73 -20.40 -33.22
N PHE A 331 11.75 -20.27 -32.38
CA PHE A 331 12.00 -21.16 -31.25
C PHE A 331 11.61 -20.46 -29.95
N ASP A 332 10.46 -20.83 -29.41
CA ASP A 332 9.88 -20.24 -28.20
C ASP A 332 10.19 -21.12 -26.98
N GLY A 333 11.06 -20.66 -26.09
CA GLY A 333 11.40 -21.37 -24.87
C GLY A 333 10.24 -21.41 -23.86
N GLY A 334 9.21 -20.57 -23.99
CA GLY A 334 8.05 -20.54 -23.10
C GLY A 334 8.37 -20.26 -21.63
N GLY A 335 9.56 -19.72 -21.34
CA GLY A 335 10.11 -19.57 -19.99
C GLY A 335 10.75 -20.85 -19.41
N TYR A 336 10.81 -21.94 -20.19
CA TYR A 336 11.47 -23.19 -19.82
C TYR A 336 12.97 -23.16 -20.13
N THR A 337 13.66 -24.19 -19.65
CA THR A 337 15.11 -24.29 -19.74
C THR A 337 15.60 -25.53 -20.47
N ILE A 338 16.76 -25.42 -21.14
CA ILE A 338 17.58 -26.56 -21.59
C ILE A 338 18.81 -26.65 -20.70
N SER A 339 18.98 -27.77 -20.02
CA SER A 339 20.07 -28.02 -19.07
C SER A 339 21.11 -28.98 -19.65
N ASN A 340 22.39 -28.77 -19.31
CA ASN A 340 23.52 -29.66 -19.60
C ASN A 340 23.79 -29.91 -21.10
N LEU A 341 23.39 -29.00 -21.98
CA LEU A 341 23.69 -29.12 -23.41
C LEU A 341 25.21 -29.11 -23.64
N SER A 342 25.75 -30.18 -24.22
CA SER A 342 27.17 -30.30 -24.57
C SER A 342 27.35 -30.20 -26.07
N ALA A 343 27.76 -29.05 -26.59
CA ALA A 343 28.06 -28.84 -28.01
C ALA A 343 29.57 -28.88 -28.26
N LYS A 344 30.03 -29.90 -28.98
CA LYS A 344 31.42 -30.07 -29.42
C LYS A 344 31.44 -30.30 -30.93
N SER A 345 32.48 -29.80 -31.58
CA SER A 345 32.65 -29.94 -33.03
C SER A 345 32.66 -31.40 -33.48
N ASP A 346 31.90 -31.69 -34.53
CA ASP A 346 32.01 -32.95 -35.26
C ASP A 346 33.06 -32.82 -36.38
N SER A 347 34.06 -33.71 -36.34
CA SER A 347 35.15 -33.82 -37.32
C SER A 347 34.70 -34.03 -38.77
N THR A 348 33.43 -34.35 -39.00
CA THR A 348 32.86 -34.60 -40.35
C THR A 348 32.41 -33.32 -41.08
N ALA A 349 32.23 -32.19 -40.39
CA ALA A 349 31.78 -30.92 -40.98
C ALA A 349 32.97 -30.05 -41.41
N SER A 350 33.16 -29.89 -42.73
CA SER A 350 34.40 -29.32 -43.30
C SER A 350 34.45 -27.79 -43.46
N VAL A 351 33.49 -27.02 -42.94
CA VAL A 351 33.52 -25.54 -43.06
C VAL A 351 32.75 -24.87 -41.92
N PHE A 352 33.48 -24.16 -41.05
CA PHE A 352 33.02 -23.30 -39.96
C PHE A 352 32.09 -23.97 -38.93
N ASN A 353 32.67 -24.38 -37.79
CA ASN A 353 31.94 -24.98 -36.67
C ASN A 353 31.40 -23.89 -35.75
N ASN A 354 30.38 -23.16 -36.22
CA ASN A 354 29.61 -22.27 -35.36
C ASN A 354 28.77 -23.12 -34.41
N GLU A 355 28.96 -22.95 -33.11
CA GLU A 355 28.35 -23.83 -32.09
C GLU A 355 27.46 -23.04 -31.12
N GLY A 356 26.44 -23.74 -30.64
CA GLY A 356 25.42 -23.30 -29.70
C GLY A 356 24.23 -24.24 -29.76
N LEU A 357 23.07 -23.80 -29.29
CA LEU A 357 21.81 -24.48 -29.63
C LEU A 357 21.61 -24.47 -31.16
N PHE A 358 21.86 -23.33 -31.80
CA PHE A 358 21.81 -23.12 -33.24
C PHE A 358 23.19 -22.80 -33.83
N LYS A 359 23.44 -23.27 -35.05
CA LYS A 359 24.61 -22.86 -35.82
C LYS A 359 24.50 -21.40 -36.24
N THR A 360 23.35 -21.03 -36.81
CA THR A 360 23.07 -19.67 -37.30
C THR A 360 21.58 -19.39 -37.24
N ILE A 361 21.22 -18.25 -36.66
CA ILE A 361 19.86 -17.69 -36.71
C ILE A 361 19.82 -16.68 -37.85
N GLY A 362 18.90 -16.85 -38.80
CA GLY A 362 18.72 -15.98 -39.96
C GLY A 362 17.91 -14.72 -39.64
N THR A 363 17.76 -13.83 -40.62
CA THR A 363 17.12 -12.51 -40.42
C THR A 363 15.67 -12.57 -39.98
N ASP A 364 14.95 -13.63 -40.36
CA ASP A 364 13.56 -13.86 -39.95
C ASP A 364 13.47 -14.79 -38.71
N GLY A 365 14.61 -15.32 -38.26
CA GLY A 365 14.69 -16.24 -37.14
C GLY A 365 14.48 -15.53 -35.81
N VAL A 366 13.72 -16.17 -34.92
CA VAL A 366 13.45 -15.66 -33.57
C VAL A 366 13.73 -16.77 -32.56
N VAL A 367 14.55 -16.47 -31.56
CA VAL A 367 14.73 -17.31 -30.37
C VAL A 367 14.37 -16.48 -29.16
N LYS A 368 13.41 -16.94 -28.37
CA LYS A 368 12.93 -16.16 -27.24
C LYS A 368 12.57 -16.99 -26.01
N ASP A 369 12.51 -16.33 -24.86
CA ASP A 369 11.98 -16.88 -23.60
C ASP A 369 12.68 -18.20 -23.18
N LEU A 370 13.99 -18.31 -23.39
CA LEU A 370 14.75 -19.56 -23.26
C LEU A 370 15.93 -19.44 -22.27
N GLY A 371 15.94 -20.33 -21.27
CA GLY A 371 17.08 -20.48 -20.36
C GLY A 371 18.02 -21.62 -20.73
N MET A 372 19.31 -21.33 -20.90
CA MET A 372 20.37 -22.33 -21.02
C MET A 372 21.06 -22.52 -19.68
N ILE A 373 20.88 -23.67 -19.03
CA ILE A 373 21.44 -23.96 -17.70
C ILE A 373 22.63 -24.91 -17.84
N ASN A 374 23.80 -24.48 -17.37
CA ASN A 374 25.04 -25.25 -17.46
C ASN A 374 25.34 -25.79 -18.89
N PRO A 375 25.18 -24.99 -19.98
CA PRO A 375 25.63 -25.43 -21.29
C PRO A 375 27.16 -25.49 -21.34
N SER A 376 27.71 -26.45 -22.09
CA SER A 376 29.14 -26.56 -22.40
C SER A 376 29.31 -26.48 -23.91
N VAL A 377 29.74 -25.32 -24.41
CA VAL A 377 29.93 -25.07 -25.85
C VAL A 377 31.42 -24.89 -26.13
N THR A 378 32.02 -25.87 -26.80
CA THR A 378 33.47 -25.92 -27.03
C THR A 378 33.81 -26.31 -28.49
N PRO A 379 33.64 -25.41 -29.47
CA PRO A 379 34.08 -25.66 -30.83
C PRO A 379 35.58 -25.88 -30.94
N ASP A 380 36.01 -26.66 -31.93
CA ASP A 380 37.42 -26.77 -32.36
C ASP A 380 37.84 -25.60 -33.27
N SER A 381 36.89 -24.97 -33.96
CA SER A 381 37.08 -23.78 -34.79
C SER A 381 35.75 -23.03 -34.95
N GLY A 382 35.73 -21.76 -35.36
CA GLY A 382 34.48 -21.01 -35.57
C GLY A 382 34.03 -20.17 -34.36
N TYR A 383 32.73 -19.87 -34.31
CA TYR A 383 32.13 -18.96 -33.31
C TYR A 383 31.32 -19.71 -32.26
N ALA A 384 31.33 -19.22 -31.02
CA ALA A 384 30.66 -19.89 -29.90
C ALA A 384 29.68 -18.96 -29.18
N GLY A 385 28.48 -19.45 -28.92
CA GLY A 385 27.53 -18.87 -27.99
C GLY A 385 26.59 -19.93 -27.42
N ALA A 386 26.00 -19.72 -26.24
CA ALA A 386 25.05 -20.68 -25.68
C ALA A 386 23.83 -20.89 -26.59
N ILE A 387 23.31 -19.79 -27.18
CA ILE A 387 22.16 -19.83 -28.08
C ILE A 387 22.62 -20.08 -29.50
N CYS A 388 23.60 -19.33 -30.02
CA CYS A 388 24.09 -19.54 -31.37
C CYS A 388 25.52 -19.12 -31.62
N GLY A 389 26.14 -19.65 -32.68
CA GLY A 389 27.40 -19.11 -33.17
C GLY A 389 27.23 -17.76 -33.88
N THR A 390 26.21 -17.61 -34.74
CA THR A 390 25.92 -16.35 -35.47
C THR A 390 24.44 -15.98 -35.40
N ASN A 391 24.15 -14.72 -35.08
CA ASN A 391 22.81 -14.15 -35.09
C ASN A 391 22.65 -13.07 -36.17
N TYR A 392 21.69 -13.25 -37.07
CA TYR A 392 21.18 -12.20 -37.98
C TYR A 392 19.75 -11.77 -37.63
N GLY A 393 19.08 -12.50 -36.73
CA GLY A 393 17.67 -12.30 -36.38
C GLY A 393 17.50 -11.74 -34.97
N LEU A 394 16.46 -12.21 -34.28
CA LEU A 394 16.12 -11.77 -32.93
C LEU A 394 16.42 -12.84 -31.88
N ILE A 395 17.21 -12.47 -30.86
CA ILE A 395 17.35 -13.22 -29.61
C ILE A 395 16.79 -12.35 -28.49
N GLU A 396 15.72 -12.78 -27.84
CA GLU A 396 14.97 -11.99 -26.84
C GLU A 396 14.76 -12.78 -25.56
N ASN A 397 14.91 -12.17 -24.38
CA ASN A 397 14.61 -12.83 -23.10
C ASN A 397 15.26 -14.23 -22.95
N CYS A 398 16.51 -14.35 -23.41
CA CYS A 398 17.29 -15.59 -23.37
C CYS A 398 18.47 -15.43 -22.42
N TYR A 399 18.89 -16.53 -21.78
CA TYR A 399 20.01 -16.44 -20.85
C TYR A 399 20.90 -17.67 -20.81
N ASN A 400 22.19 -17.43 -20.54
CA ASN A 400 23.15 -18.47 -20.18
C ASN A 400 23.44 -18.39 -18.67
N GLN A 401 23.05 -19.42 -17.94
CA GLN A 401 23.28 -19.50 -16.51
C GLN A 401 24.25 -20.63 -16.16
N SER A 402 25.38 -20.26 -15.53
CA SER A 402 26.43 -21.19 -15.10
C SER A 402 27.04 -22.05 -16.23
N GLY A 403 26.86 -21.67 -17.50
CA GLY A 403 27.49 -22.36 -18.61
C GLY A 403 28.99 -22.09 -18.74
N ASN A 404 29.67 -22.98 -19.47
CA ASN A 404 31.06 -22.84 -19.87
C ASN A 404 31.13 -22.72 -21.38
N ILE A 405 31.30 -21.49 -21.86
CA ILE A 405 31.48 -21.21 -23.29
C ILE A 405 32.97 -21.04 -23.54
N ARG A 406 33.57 -21.95 -24.32
CA ARG A 406 35.01 -21.95 -24.60
C ARG A 406 35.27 -21.90 -26.10
N GLY A 407 35.58 -20.71 -26.61
CA GLY A 407 35.99 -20.52 -28.00
C GLY A 407 37.47 -20.84 -28.21
N THR A 408 37.81 -21.55 -29.28
CA THR A 408 39.20 -21.90 -29.64
C THR A 408 39.76 -21.07 -30.80
N SER A 409 38.91 -20.30 -31.51
CA SER A 409 39.26 -19.67 -32.79
C SER A 409 39.12 -18.13 -32.81
N MET A 410 37.91 -17.57 -33.02
CA MET A 410 37.77 -16.13 -33.36
C MET A 410 36.84 -15.35 -32.42
N TYR A 411 35.54 -15.69 -32.37
CA TYR A 411 34.55 -14.92 -31.62
C TYR A 411 33.78 -15.79 -30.63
N CYS A 412 33.65 -15.30 -29.39
CA CYS A 412 33.01 -16.04 -28.32
C CYS A 412 32.13 -15.09 -27.49
N GLY A 413 30.85 -15.42 -27.34
CA GLY A 413 29.93 -14.70 -26.48
C GLY A 413 29.17 -15.63 -25.55
N GLY A 414 28.67 -15.13 -24.42
CA GLY A 414 27.81 -15.94 -23.55
C GLY A 414 26.50 -16.33 -24.22
N ILE A 415 25.95 -15.48 -25.09
CA ILE A 415 24.71 -15.72 -25.83
C ILE A 415 25.02 -16.06 -27.29
N ALA A 416 25.77 -15.21 -27.98
CA ALA A 416 26.09 -15.36 -29.40
C ALA A 416 27.57 -15.12 -29.70
N GLY A 417 28.18 -15.92 -30.58
CA GLY A 417 29.56 -15.65 -31.01
C GLY A 417 29.68 -14.35 -31.82
N GLN A 418 28.84 -14.22 -32.85
CA GLN A 418 28.71 -13.04 -33.71
C GLN A 418 27.26 -12.55 -33.74
N ASN A 419 27.08 -11.23 -33.76
CA ASN A 419 25.78 -10.57 -33.83
C ASN A 419 25.73 -9.52 -34.94
N GLU A 420 24.78 -9.66 -35.85
CA GLU A 420 24.36 -8.68 -36.87
C GLU A 420 22.85 -8.39 -36.81
N GLY A 421 22.12 -9.10 -35.95
CA GLY A 421 20.72 -8.86 -35.63
C GLY A 421 20.58 -8.15 -34.27
N THR A 422 19.49 -8.45 -33.57
CA THR A 422 19.17 -7.86 -32.26
C THR A 422 19.28 -8.93 -31.17
N ILE A 423 20.06 -8.64 -30.13
CA ILE A 423 20.05 -9.37 -28.86
C ILE A 423 19.47 -8.43 -27.82
N LYS A 424 18.31 -8.77 -27.25
CA LYS A 424 17.65 -7.91 -26.26
C LYS A 424 17.15 -8.65 -25.03
N GLU A 425 17.16 -7.99 -23.88
CA GLU A 425 16.69 -8.56 -22.61
C GLU A 425 17.37 -9.90 -22.27
N CYS A 426 18.66 -10.04 -22.62
CA CYS A 426 19.41 -11.27 -22.45
C CYS A 426 20.49 -11.14 -21.38
N PHE A 427 20.88 -12.25 -20.76
CA PHE A 427 21.96 -12.21 -19.78
C PHE A 427 22.86 -13.43 -19.73
N ASN A 428 24.09 -13.20 -19.25
CA ASN A 428 25.07 -14.24 -19.02
C ASN A 428 25.59 -14.21 -17.58
N THR A 429 25.52 -15.35 -16.91
CA THR A 429 26.18 -15.59 -15.61
C THR A 429 27.26 -16.69 -15.71
N GLY A 430 27.32 -17.41 -16.84
CA GLY A 430 28.33 -18.42 -17.13
C GLY A 430 29.69 -17.83 -17.49
N SER A 431 30.73 -18.65 -17.45
CA SER A 431 32.06 -18.24 -17.87
C SER A 431 32.18 -18.25 -19.40
N VAL A 432 32.88 -17.25 -19.93
CA VAL A 432 33.22 -17.18 -21.36
C VAL A 432 34.73 -17.08 -21.48
N THR A 433 35.33 -18.12 -22.04
CA THR A 433 36.78 -18.25 -22.12
C THR A 433 37.26 -18.44 -23.56
N SER A 434 38.42 -17.89 -23.89
CA SER A 434 39.10 -18.21 -25.14
C SER A 434 40.61 -18.11 -25.02
N GLU A 435 41.32 -19.17 -25.47
CA GLU A 435 42.78 -19.22 -25.46
C GLU A 435 43.40 -18.40 -26.61
N TYR A 436 42.74 -18.36 -27.77
CA TYR A 436 43.26 -17.74 -28.99
C TYR A 436 42.29 -16.76 -29.66
N GLY A 437 41.08 -16.60 -29.10
CA GLY A 437 40.01 -15.78 -29.65
C GLY A 437 40.40 -14.31 -29.81
N SER A 438 39.95 -13.73 -30.92
CA SER A 438 40.17 -12.33 -31.26
C SER A 438 39.22 -11.41 -30.48
N SER A 439 37.96 -11.80 -30.30
CA SER A 439 36.94 -10.98 -29.63
C SER A 439 36.03 -11.81 -28.73
N ILE A 440 36.01 -11.48 -27.44
CA ILE A 440 35.30 -12.22 -26.40
C ILE A 440 34.39 -11.25 -25.64
N GLY A 441 33.09 -11.56 -25.56
CA GLY A 441 32.11 -10.77 -24.83
C GLY A 441 31.26 -11.59 -23.87
N GLY A 442 30.71 -10.97 -22.82
CA GLY A 442 29.74 -11.65 -21.96
C GLY A 442 28.41 -11.94 -22.65
N ILE A 443 27.98 -11.10 -23.59
CA ILE A 443 26.77 -11.33 -24.41
C ILE A 443 27.17 -11.77 -25.81
N ALA A 444 27.95 -10.94 -26.51
CA ALA A 444 28.39 -11.23 -27.88
C ALA A 444 29.90 -11.03 -28.07
N GLY A 445 30.55 -11.93 -28.80
CA GLY A 445 31.97 -11.80 -29.12
C GLY A 445 32.24 -10.65 -30.07
N TYR A 446 31.50 -10.60 -31.17
CA TYR A 446 31.63 -9.57 -32.22
C TYR A 446 30.27 -9.07 -32.68
N THR A 447 30.01 -7.77 -32.57
CA THR A 447 28.78 -7.13 -33.05
C THR A 447 29.12 -6.15 -34.15
N HIS A 448 28.52 -6.30 -35.34
CA HIS A 448 28.80 -5.43 -36.49
C HIS A 448 27.63 -5.26 -37.45
N SER A 449 27.83 -4.47 -38.50
CA SER A 449 26.86 -4.26 -39.60
C SER A 449 25.45 -3.84 -39.14
N GLY A 450 25.38 -3.00 -38.10
CA GLY A 450 24.11 -2.54 -37.53
C GLY A 450 23.52 -3.45 -36.45
N GLY A 451 24.24 -4.51 -36.03
CA GLY A 451 23.79 -5.36 -34.93
C GLY A 451 23.63 -4.61 -33.60
N GLU A 452 22.67 -5.05 -32.78
CA GLU A 452 22.24 -4.38 -31.56
C GLU A 452 22.32 -5.32 -30.34
N ILE A 453 22.79 -4.78 -29.22
CA ILE A 453 22.71 -5.40 -27.89
C ILE A 453 22.01 -4.41 -26.96
N ILE A 454 20.79 -4.74 -26.51
CA ILE A 454 19.91 -3.82 -25.79
C ILE A 454 19.43 -4.49 -24.50
N ASP A 455 19.41 -3.78 -23.38
CA ASP A 455 18.84 -4.31 -22.12
C ASP A 455 19.45 -5.65 -21.69
N CYS A 456 20.76 -5.78 -21.85
CA CYS A 456 21.48 -7.02 -21.53
C CYS A 456 22.47 -6.83 -20.38
N PHE A 457 22.78 -7.91 -19.69
CA PHE A 457 23.83 -7.87 -18.66
C PHE A 457 24.70 -9.11 -18.60
N ASN A 458 25.93 -8.90 -18.13
CA ASN A 458 26.85 -9.97 -17.83
C ASN A 458 27.38 -9.85 -16.40
N ILE A 459 27.24 -10.92 -15.63
CA ILE A 459 27.90 -11.08 -14.32
C ILE A 459 28.91 -12.23 -14.31
N GLY A 460 29.00 -12.99 -15.41
CA GLY A 460 29.95 -14.10 -15.54
C GLY A 460 31.38 -13.64 -15.84
N ASP A 461 32.34 -14.51 -15.54
CA ASP A 461 33.76 -14.25 -15.76
C ASP A 461 34.14 -14.34 -17.24
N ILE A 462 34.72 -13.28 -17.78
CA ILE A 462 35.13 -13.20 -19.18
C ILE A 462 36.65 -13.15 -19.27
N THR A 463 37.24 -14.17 -19.91
CA THR A 463 38.69 -14.28 -20.09
C THR A 463 39.01 -14.56 -21.55
N GLY A 464 39.74 -13.67 -22.20
CA GLY A 464 40.09 -13.79 -23.61
C GLY A 464 41.50 -13.34 -23.93
N ALA A 465 41.98 -13.63 -25.13
CA ALA A 465 43.35 -13.30 -25.52
C ALA A 465 43.50 -11.83 -25.96
N TRP A 466 42.58 -11.31 -26.78
CA TRP A 466 42.73 -10.01 -27.47
C TRP A 466 41.73 -8.95 -27.01
N TYR A 467 40.54 -8.86 -27.64
CA TYR A 467 39.51 -7.87 -27.29
C TYR A 467 38.48 -8.48 -26.35
N VAL A 468 38.45 -8.02 -25.11
CA VAL A 468 37.62 -8.60 -24.05
C VAL A 468 36.66 -7.54 -23.52
N GLY A 469 35.36 -7.77 -23.69
CA GLY A 469 34.28 -6.92 -23.21
C GLY A 469 33.40 -7.62 -22.20
N GLY A 470 32.96 -6.94 -21.15
CA GLY A 470 31.96 -7.51 -20.25
C GLY A 470 30.61 -7.74 -20.96
N ILE A 471 30.23 -6.91 -21.93
CA ILE A 471 29.05 -7.11 -22.79
C ILE A 471 29.45 -7.58 -24.18
N CYS A 472 30.28 -6.79 -24.88
CA CYS A 472 30.65 -7.02 -26.27
C CYS A 472 32.17 -7.00 -26.45
N GLY A 473 32.75 -8.05 -27.04
CA GLY A 473 34.20 -8.09 -27.27
C GLY A 473 34.67 -6.99 -28.23
N GLN A 474 34.12 -7.00 -29.44
CA GLN A 474 34.36 -6.00 -30.48
C GLN A 474 33.04 -5.47 -31.01
N LEU A 475 32.89 -4.15 -31.07
CA LEU A 475 31.75 -3.46 -31.65
C LEU A 475 32.23 -2.69 -32.89
N ASP A 476 31.77 -3.06 -34.09
CA ASP A 476 32.15 -2.44 -35.36
C ASP A 476 30.92 -1.99 -36.16
N GLY A 477 30.50 -0.74 -36.00
CA GLY A 477 29.30 -0.25 -36.68
C GLY A 477 27.98 -0.76 -36.10
N GLY A 478 27.91 -1.03 -34.79
CA GLY A 478 26.71 -1.51 -34.09
C GLY A 478 26.38 -0.73 -32.81
N THR A 479 25.38 -1.21 -32.05
CA THR A 479 24.85 -0.56 -30.85
C THR A 479 24.95 -1.43 -29.61
N VAL A 480 25.38 -0.83 -28.49
CA VAL A 480 25.23 -1.39 -27.14
C VAL A 480 24.52 -0.34 -26.29
N GLU A 481 23.30 -0.62 -25.87
CA GLU A 481 22.44 0.33 -25.17
C GLU A 481 21.82 -0.29 -23.92
N ASN A 482 21.71 0.49 -22.84
CA ASN A 482 20.99 0.08 -21.63
C ASN A 482 21.51 -1.24 -21.03
N CYS A 483 22.83 -1.44 -21.04
CA CYS A 483 23.46 -2.70 -20.61
C CYS A 483 24.37 -2.51 -19.42
N TYR A 484 24.66 -3.57 -18.66
CA TYR A 484 25.71 -3.51 -17.63
C TYR A 484 26.60 -4.74 -17.54
N GLY A 485 27.89 -4.51 -17.29
CA GLY A 485 28.87 -5.56 -17.01
C GLY A 485 29.33 -5.50 -15.55
N ALA A 486 29.01 -6.54 -14.78
CA ALA A 486 29.42 -6.66 -13.37
C ALA A 486 30.42 -7.80 -13.13
N GLY A 487 30.62 -8.70 -14.11
CA GLY A 487 31.66 -9.73 -14.07
C GLY A 487 33.04 -9.19 -14.49
N PRO A 488 34.14 -9.83 -14.06
CA PRO A 488 35.49 -9.46 -14.47
C PRO A 488 35.71 -9.71 -15.96
N ALA A 489 36.37 -8.76 -16.63
CA ALA A 489 36.83 -8.87 -18.01
C ALA A 489 38.37 -8.84 -18.04
N THR A 490 38.99 -9.93 -18.46
CA THR A 490 40.45 -10.12 -18.41
C THR A 490 41.03 -10.47 -19.78
N ALA A 491 41.95 -9.64 -20.27
CA ALA A 491 42.78 -9.95 -21.44
C ALA A 491 44.08 -10.64 -21.00
N THR A 492 44.40 -11.79 -21.58
CA THR A 492 45.54 -12.63 -21.16
C THR A 492 46.82 -12.41 -21.95
N TYR A 493 46.76 -11.73 -23.10
CA TYR A 493 47.93 -11.52 -23.97
C TYR A 493 48.47 -10.08 -23.90
N PRO A 494 49.47 -9.78 -23.04
CA PRO A 494 50.01 -8.41 -22.91
C PRO A 494 50.94 -8.07 -24.09
N GLY A 495 50.69 -6.94 -24.77
CA GLY A 495 51.66 -6.31 -25.67
C GLY A 495 51.30 -6.14 -27.15
N TYR A 496 50.11 -6.56 -27.59
CA TYR A 496 49.66 -6.46 -29.00
C TYR A 496 48.45 -5.54 -29.22
N GLY A 497 48.19 -4.59 -28.33
CA GLY A 497 46.99 -3.76 -28.39
C GLY A 497 45.71 -4.49 -28.00
N SER A 498 45.85 -5.60 -27.25
CA SER A 498 44.75 -6.25 -26.53
C SER A 498 44.10 -5.26 -25.56
N THR A 499 42.79 -5.37 -25.41
CA THR A 499 41.99 -4.49 -24.57
C THR A 499 41.05 -5.30 -23.71
N ALA A 500 40.92 -4.91 -22.44
CA ALA A 500 39.89 -5.41 -21.56
C ALA A 500 39.06 -4.22 -21.08
N ASN A 501 37.75 -4.31 -21.27
CA ASN A 501 36.81 -3.27 -20.86
C ASN A 501 35.56 -3.92 -20.23
N PRO A 502 35.04 -3.39 -19.12
CA PRO A 502 33.85 -3.95 -18.48
C PRO A 502 32.57 -3.90 -19.33
N VAL A 503 32.52 -3.13 -20.42
CA VAL A 503 31.37 -3.07 -21.32
C VAL A 503 31.75 -3.51 -22.73
N VAL A 504 32.59 -2.74 -23.43
CA VAL A 504 32.97 -3.01 -24.83
C VAL A 504 34.49 -3.04 -24.99
N GLY A 505 35.04 -4.19 -25.36
CA GLY A 505 36.50 -4.40 -25.45
C GLY A 505 37.16 -3.45 -26.45
N VAL A 506 36.66 -3.38 -27.68
CA VAL A 506 37.11 -2.42 -28.70
C VAL A 506 35.93 -1.88 -29.51
N ARG A 507 36.03 -0.60 -29.92
CA ARG A 507 34.97 0.13 -30.64
C ARG A 507 35.53 0.65 -31.97
N LEU A 508 34.92 0.24 -33.07
CA LEU A 508 35.33 0.51 -34.45
C LEU A 508 34.12 0.97 -35.27
N GLY A 509 34.38 1.61 -36.41
CA GLY A 509 33.32 2.11 -37.29
C GLY A 509 32.45 3.20 -36.65
N ASP A 510 31.22 3.33 -37.14
CA ASP A 510 30.20 4.23 -36.61
C ASP A 510 29.35 3.50 -35.56
N TYR A 511 29.76 3.58 -34.29
CA TYR A 511 29.19 2.80 -33.19
C TYR A 511 28.40 3.67 -32.21
N THR A 512 27.45 3.03 -31.51
CA THR A 512 26.74 3.63 -30.37
C THR A 512 27.00 2.80 -29.11
N VAL A 513 27.48 3.44 -28.04
CA VAL A 513 27.55 2.85 -26.70
C VAL A 513 26.91 3.86 -25.76
N ASP A 514 25.70 3.57 -25.30
CA ASP A 514 24.91 4.52 -24.52
C ASP A 514 24.20 3.86 -23.33
N ASN A 515 23.98 4.65 -22.28
CA ASN A 515 23.36 4.22 -21.03
C ASN A 515 23.90 2.89 -20.46
N THR A 516 25.23 2.73 -20.46
CA THR A 516 25.90 1.51 -19.99
C THR A 516 26.58 1.68 -18.64
N TYR A 517 26.53 0.65 -17.79
CA TYR A 517 27.10 0.69 -16.44
C TYR A 517 28.04 -0.48 -16.15
N TYR A 518 28.95 -0.31 -15.19
CA TYR A 518 29.83 -1.40 -14.74
C TYR A 518 30.37 -1.17 -13.32
N ILE A 519 30.75 -2.26 -12.65
CA ILE A 519 31.31 -2.19 -11.29
C ILE A 519 32.73 -1.60 -11.33
N ASN A 520 32.97 -0.59 -10.49
CA ASN A 520 34.25 0.08 -10.33
C ASN A 520 34.40 0.65 -8.91
N ASP A 521 35.63 0.78 -8.40
CA ASP A 521 35.89 1.29 -7.03
C ASP A 521 35.31 2.68 -6.74
N LYS A 522 35.03 3.46 -7.79
CA LYS A 522 34.43 4.79 -7.72
C LYS A 522 33.59 5.10 -8.95
N GLN A 523 32.62 5.98 -8.79
CA GLN A 523 31.88 6.54 -9.91
C GLN A 523 32.80 7.26 -10.91
N ASN A 524 32.51 7.12 -12.21
CA ASN A 524 33.21 7.83 -13.27
C ASN A 524 32.28 8.17 -14.45
N ASN A 525 32.78 8.95 -15.41
CA ASN A 525 32.01 9.43 -16.56
C ASN A 525 31.79 8.37 -17.65
N ALA A 526 32.39 7.19 -17.54
CA ALA A 526 32.25 6.10 -18.50
C ALA A 526 31.19 5.07 -18.09
N GLY A 527 30.42 5.33 -17.03
CA GLY A 527 29.40 4.41 -16.51
C GLY A 527 29.84 3.61 -15.28
N GLY A 528 31.06 3.81 -14.77
CA GLY A 528 31.50 3.12 -13.55
C GLY A 528 30.66 3.52 -12.35
N ARG A 529 30.29 2.54 -11.52
CA ARG A 529 29.55 2.68 -10.25
C ARG A 529 30.11 1.71 -9.22
N THR A 530 30.07 2.09 -7.94
CA THR A 530 30.48 1.18 -6.86
C THR A 530 29.47 0.06 -6.68
N GLU A 531 29.87 -1.04 -6.03
CA GLU A 531 28.96 -2.13 -5.65
C GLU A 531 27.77 -1.60 -4.85
N ALA A 532 27.99 -0.65 -3.93
CA ALA A 532 26.93 -0.01 -3.16
C ALA A 532 25.95 0.79 -4.03
N GLN A 533 26.40 1.41 -5.12
CA GLN A 533 25.53 2.08 -6.09
C GLN A 533 24.78 1.09 -6.98
N PHE A 534 25.37 -0.08 -7.27
CA PHE A 534 24.65 -1.18 -7.92
C PHE A 534 23.55 -1.74 -7.02
N ALA A 535 23.80 -1.87 -5.72
CA ALA A 535 22.84 -2.38 -4.73
C ALA A 535 21.76 -1.35 -4.30
N SER A 536 21.96 -0.06 -4.60
CA SER A 536 21.09 1.02 -4.09
C SER A 536 19.80 1.21 -4.87
N GLY A 537 19.68 0.66 -6.09
CA GLY A 537 18.61 1.01 -7.03
C GLY A 537 19.00 2.07 -8.06
N GLU A 538 20.14 2.77 -7.87
CA GLU A 538 20.61 3.81 -8.79
C GLU A 538 20.72 3.30 -10.23
N VAL A 539 21.43 2.20 -10.42
CA VAL A 539 21.69 1.66 -11.76
C VAL A 539 20.40 1.17 -12.42
N ALA A 540 19.49 0.54 -11.66
CA ALA A 540 18.21 0.08 -12.18
C ALA A 540 17.33 1.26 -12.66
N TYR A 541 17.30 2.36 -11.90
CA TYR A 541 16.57 3.56 -12.30
C TYR A 541 17.20 4.20 -13.55
N LEU A 542 18.52 4.37 -13.54
CA LEU A 542 19.25 4.99 -14.65
C LEU A 542 19.13 4.19 -15.96
N LEU A 543 19.17 2.87 -15.88
CA LEU A 543 18.91 2.02 -17.04
C LEU A 543 17.53 2.33 -17.64
N ASN A 544 16.51 2.59 -16.84
CA ASN A 544 15.18 3.00 -17.34
C ASN A 544 15.06 4.49 -17.75
N ALA A 545 16.14 5.28 -17.68
CA ALA A 545 16.04 6.72 -17.96
C ALA A 545 15.65 6.99 -19.43
N GLY A 546 14.72 7.94 -19.64
CA GLY A 546 14.31 8.38 -20.98
C GLY A 546 13.33 7.48 -21.71
N ARG A 547 12.85 6.40 -21.09
CA ARG A 547 11.84 5.48 -21.64
C ARG A 547 10.56 5.39 -20.80
N SER A 548 9.46 5.01 -21.44
CA SER A 548 8.17 4.77 -20.78
C SER A 548 8.05 3.38 -20.16
N ASP A 549 8.79 2.42 -20.71
CA ASP A 549 8.65 1.01 -20.37
C ASP A 549 9.67 0.65 -19.28
N THR A 550 9.20 0.00 -18.21
CA THR A 550 10.06 -0.48 -17.12
C THR A 550 10.59 -1.87 -17.46
N VAL A 551 11.80 -1.92 -18.01
CA VAL A 551 12.51 -3.18 -18.33
C VAL A 551 13.34 -3.64 -17.14
N TRP A 552 14.02 -2.70 -16.49
CA TRP A 552 14.90 -2.98 -15.35
C TRP A 552 14.18 -2.76 -14.02
N GLY A 553 14.47 -3.61 -13.04
CA GLY A 553 14.01 -3.43 -11.68
C GLY A 553 15.00 -4.00 -10.67
N GLN A 554 14.77 -3.70 -9.39
CA GLN A 554 15.63 -4.15 -8.31
C GLN A 554 14.87 -4.10 -6.98
N THR A 555 14.92 -5.17 -6.19
CA THR A 555 14.43 -5.20 -4.81
C THR A 555 15.53 -4.69 -3.89
N ILE A 556 15.44 -3.42 -3.50
CA ILE A 556 16.46 -2.70 -2.73
C ILE A 556 16.62 -3.37 -1.36
N GLY A 557 17.87 -3.63 -0.98
CA GLY A 557 18.24 -4.34 0.25
C GLY A 557 18.18 -5.87 0.18
N GLN A 558 17.78 -6.45 -0.96
CA GLN A 558 17.85 -7.91 -1.20
C GLN A 558 18.70 -8.28 -2.42
N GLN A 559 18.70 -7.44 -3.45
CA GLN A 559 19.46 -7.68 -4.69
C GLN A 559 20.65 -6.72 -4.77
N GLU A 560 21.82 -7.28 -5.06
CA GLU A 560 23.09 -6.53 -5.19
C GLU A 560 23.23 -5.79 -6.53
N ALA A 561 22.36 -6.07 -7.51
CA ALA A 561 22.38 -5.47 -8.83
C ALA A 561 20.97 -5.45 -9.47
N PRO A 562 20.75 -4.63 -10.52
CA PRO A 562 19.51 -4.65 -11.30
C PRO A 562 19.22 -6.02 -11.92
N VAL A 563 17.95 -6.32 -12.15
CA VAL A 563 17.50 -7.50 -12.89
C VAL A 563 16.43 -7.12 -13.91
N LEU A 564 16.23 -7.96 -14.92
CA LEU A 564 15.15 -7.82 -15.90
C LEU A 564 13.80 -8.16 -15.24
N GLY A 565 12.78 -7.33 -15.47
CA GLY A 565 11.41 -7.55 -14.95
C GLY A 565 11.27 -7.46 -13.42
N GLY A 566 12.23 -6.84 -12.73
CA GLY A 566 12.26 -6.73 -11.26
C GLY A 566 11.30 -5.67 -10.68
N ALA A 567 11.37 -5.44 -9.37
CA ALA A 567 10.59 -4.40 -8.69
C ALA A 567 10.99 -2.99 -9.17
N ALA A 568 9.99 -2.12 -9.41
CA ALA A 568 10.23 -0.75 -9.86
C ALA A 568 11.07 0.05 -8.85
N VAL A 569 11.92 0.94 -9.35
CA VAL A 569 12.75 1.84 -8.54
C VAL A 569 12.39 3.28 -8.86
N TYR A 570 12.21 4.09 -7.81
CA TYR A 570 11.90 5.52 -7.90
C TYR A 570 13.03 6.34 -7.29
N GLU A 571 13.46 7.39 -7.98
CA GLU A 571 14.43 8.38 -7.50
C GLU A 571 13.69 9.53 -6.80
N GLY A 572 14.25 10.03 -5.71
CA GLY A 572 13.83 11.30 -5.11
C GLY A 572 14.46 11.55 -3.76
N TYR A 573 14.10 12.66 -3.13
CA TYR A 573 14.55 12.98 -1.78
C TYR A 573 13.70 12.25 -0.76
N GLU A 574 14.32 11.47 0.12
CA GLU A 574 13.60 10.78 1.21
C GLU A 574 13.17 11.75 2.32
N PHE A 575 14.02 12.71 2.67
CA PHE A 575 13.79 13.63 3.78
C PHE A 575 14.10 15.08 3.44
N CYS A 576 13.56 16.01 4.23
CA CYS A 576 13.81 17.45 4.07
C CYS A 576 15.27 17.85 4.27
N TYR A 577 16.08 17.01 4.91
CA TYR A 577 17.52 17.23 5.12
C TYR A 577 18.40 16.40 4.19
N SER A 578 17.82 15.59 3.28
CA SER A 578 18.61 14.81 2.32
C SER A 578 19.42 15.75 1.42
N GLU A 579 20.73 15.56 1.36
CA GLU A 579 21.62 16.36 0.49
C GLU A 579 21.58 15.87 -0.96
N ASN A 580 21.44 14.55 -1.13
CA ASN A 580 21.34 13.88 -2.42
C ASN A 580 20.01 13.11 -2.51
N VAL A 581 19.58 12.84 -3.74
CA VAL A 581 18.48 11.92 -4.01
C VAL A 581 18.87 10.49 -3.59
N SER A 582 17.88 9.71 -3.17
CA SER A 582 17.97 8.29 -2.89
C SER A 582 16.98 7.52 -3.76
N TYR A 583 16.99 6.20 -3.62
CA TYR A 583 16.17 5.30 -4.42
C TYR A 583 15.31 4.42 -3.52
N SER A 584 14.08 4.14 -3.95
CA SER A 584 13.11 3.38 -3.19
C SER A 584 12.25 2.51 -4.10
N ASN A 585 11.80 1.35 -3.60
CA ASN A 585 10.76 0.57 -4.27
C ASN A 585 9.33 1.06 -3.95
N ASP A 586 9.20 2.06 -3.08
CA ASP A 586 7.95 2.70 -2.69
C ASP A 586 8.02 4.19 -3.06
N SER A 587 7.26 4.58 -4.08
CA SER A 587 7.22 5.96 -4.59
C SER A 587 6.66 6.96 -3.58
N SER A 588 5.94 6.51 -2.54
CA SER A 588 5.42 7.39 -1.50
C SER A 588 6.47 7.83 -0.48
N LYS A 589 7.66 7.19 -0.49
CA LYS A 589 8.77 7.47 0.43
C LYS A 589 9.82 8.43 -0.14
N VAL A 590 9.76 8.71 -1.43
CA VAL A 590 10.68 9.63 -2.10
C VAL A 590 9.88 10.73 -2.76
N PHE A 591 10.42 11.95 -2.72
CA PHE A 591 9.77 13.14 -3.26
C PHE A 591 10.62 13.69 -4.40
N GLU A 592 9.99 13.96 -5.55
CA GLU A 592 10.65 14.56 -6.73
C GLU A 592 11.35 15.87 -6.34
N ASP A 593 10.62 16.75 -5.64
CA ASP A 593 11.18 17.95 -5.02
C ASP A 593 11.59 17.69 -3.58
N LYS A 594 12.75 18.24 -3.18
CA LYS A 594 13.23 18.18 -1.79
C LYS A 594 12.15 18.71 -0.84
N PRO A 595 11.66 17.88 0.11
CA PRO A 595 10.62 18.30 1.04
C PRO A 595 11.05 19.54 1.81
N LYS A 596 10.13 20.50 1.99
CA LYS A 596 10.39 21.66 2.84
C LYS A 596 10.45 21.23 4.30
N HIS A 597 11.28 21.89 5.09
CA HIS A 597 11.24 21.73 6.54
C HIS A 597 9.86 22.14 7.07
N SER A 598 9.25 21.26 7.84
CA SER A 598 8.08 21.56 8.67
C SER A 598 8.56 21.76 10.10
N PHE A 599 8.20 22.85 10.78
CA PHE A 599 8.70 23.20 12.11
C PHE A 599 7.61 23.04 13.17
N THR A 600 7.98 22.46 14.32
CA THR A 600 7.11 22.31 15.50
C THR A 600 7.81 22.85 16.74
N VAL A 601 7.03 23.37 17.70
CA VAL A 601 7.55 23.90 18.98
C VAL A 601 8.21 22.76 19.76
N LEU A 602 9.50 22.92 20.06
CA LEU A 602 10.32 21.96 20.78
C LEU A 602 10.21 22.14 22.30
N LYS A 603 10.27 23.39 22.74
CA LYS A 603 10.32 23.79 24.16
C LYS A 603 9.96 25.28 24.28
N CYS A 604 9.30 25.62 25.39
CA CYS A 604 9.05 27.00 25.81
C CYS A 604 9.93 27.30 27.04
N ASP A 605 10.52 28.49 27.10
CA ASP A 605 11.14 29.04 28.30
C ASP A 605 10.49 30.39 28.68
N GLY A 606 11.04 31.09 29.68
CA GLY A 606 10.47 32.35 30.17
C GLY A 606 10.45 33.50 29.16
N GLU A 607 11.19 33.41 28.04
CA GLU A 607 11.27 34.50 27.06
C GLU A 607 10.93 34.07 25.62
N ASN A 608 11.10 32.79 25.26
CA ASN A 608 11.03 32.34 23.87
C ASN A 608 10.42 30.94 23.63
N HIS A 609 9.91 30.76 22.41
CA HIS A 609 9.62 29.49 21.77
C HIS A 609 10.83 29.03 20.94
N TRP A 610 11.21 27.76 21.06
CA TRP A 610 12.24 27.13 20.23
C TRP A 610 11.58 26.22 19.19
N TYR A 611 11.88 26.40 17.90
CA TYR A 611 11.31 25.57 16.82
C TYR A 611 12.36 24.62 16.23
N LYS A 612 12.05 23.32 16.17
CA LYS A 612 12.85 22.33 15.42
C LYS A 612 12.05 21.75 14.26
N CYS A 613 12.73 21.22 13.26
CA CYS A 613 12.06 20.49 12.21
C CYS A 613 11.36 19.23 12.80
N ALA A 614 10.14 18.98 12.35
CA ALA A 614 9.30 17.86 12.77
C ALA A 614 9.75 16.52 12.16
N ALA A 615 10.54 16.54 11.08
CA ALA A 615 11.12 15.34 10.51
C ALA A 615 12.09 14.71 11.51
N GLU A 616 11.87 13.44 11.85
CA GLU A 616 12.70 12.70 12.78
C GLU A 616 14.17 12.68 12.31
N GLY A 617 15.11 12.90 13.22
CA GLY A 617 16.54 12.96 12.90
C GLY A 617 17.01 14.23 12.18
N CYS A 618 16.11 15.15 11.79
CA CYS A 618 16.50 16.40 11.13
C CYS A 618 17.22 17.34 12.11
N PRO A 619 18.46 17.78 11.81
CA PRO A 619 19.24 18.65 12.71
C PRO A 619 18.83 20.12 12.64
N GLU A 620 17.92 20.51 11.72
CA GLU A 620 17.57 21.91 11.48
C GLU A 620 16.69 22.49 12.61
N ILE A 621 17.19 23.56 13.23
CA ILE A 621 16.51 24.32 14.29
C ILE A 621 16.37 25.75 13.81
N ARG A 622 15.14 26.27 13.81
CA ARG A 622 14.84 27.61 13.29
C ARG A 622 14.53 28.58 14.43
N GLY A 623 15.60 29.06 15.08
CA GLY A 623 15.61 30.26 15.94
C GLY A 623 14.61 30.30 17.10
N THR A 624 14.64 31.42 17.82
CA THR A 624 13.74 31.75 18.92
C THR A 624 12.70 32.79 18.50
N GLU A 625 11.44 32.60 18.86
CA GLU A 625 10.40 33.63 18.76
C GLU A 625 9.92 34.01 20.15
N LYS A 626 9.88 35.30 20.45
CA LYS A 626 9.44 35.81 21.76
C LYS A 626 7.96 35.50 22.00
N HIS A 627 7.58 35.42 23.28
CA HIS A 627 6.17 35.43 23.67
C HIS A 627 5.42 36.65 23.09
N LYS A 628 4.19 36.44 22.64
CA LYS A 628 3.32 37.45 22.03
C LYS A 628 1.84 37.16 22.33
N GLY A 629 1.03 38.22 22.30
CA GLY A 629 -0.42 38.15 22.53
C GLY A 629 -0.81 38.12 24.01
N GLY A 630 -2.09 38.38 24.29
CA GLY A 630 -2.63 38.55 25.64
C GLY A 630 -2.44 39.97 26.21
N GLU A 631 -3.34 40.37 27.12
CA GLU A 631 -3.28 41.64 27.87
C GLU A 631 -2.88 41.39 29.33
N ALA A 632 -2.17 42.35 29.95
CA ALA A 632 -1.78 42.26 31.36
C ALA A 632 -2.98 42.61 32.27
N THR A 633 -3.14 41.89 33.38
CA THR A 633 -4.10 42.27 34.45
C THR A 633 -3.39 43.00 35.58
N TYR A 634 -4.14 43.46 36.59
CA TYR A 634 -3.53 44.01 37.82
C TYR A 634 -2.75 42.97 38.65
N PHE A 635 -2.98 41.67 38.43
CA PHE A 635 -2.37 40.61 39.25
C PHE A 635 -1.30 39.80 38.50
N ARG A 636 -1.38 39.71 37.17
CA ARG A 636 -0.46 38.90 36.34
C ARG A 636 -0.08 39.58 35.01
N GLY A 637 1.05 39.19 34.44
CA GLY A 637 1.45 39.60 33.09
C GLY A 637 0.57 38.95 31.99
N PRO A 638 0.70 39.39 30.73
CA PRO A 638 -0.05 38.81 29.61
C PRO A 638 0.23 37.31 29.44
N LEU A 639 -0.79 36.56 29.02
CA LEU A 639 -0.67 35.14 28.68
C LEU A 639 -0.37 34.99 27.18
N CYS A 640 0.73 34.29 26.84
CA CYS A 640 1.09 34.10 25.44
C CYS A 640 0.02 33.29 24.69
N GLU A 641 -0.43 33.79 23.53
CA GLU A 641 -1.44 33.12 22.68
C GLU A 641 -0.99 31.76 22.12
N VAL A 642 0.33 31.49 22.09
CA VAL A 642 0.90 30.27 21.50
C VAL A 642 1.00 29.13 22.53
N CYS A 643 1.38 29.42 23.76
CA CYS A 643 1.65 28.40 24.79
C CYS A 643 0.97 28.65 26.15
N SER A 644 0.15 29.71 26.26
CA SER A 644 -0.60 30.11 27.46
C SER A 644 0.25 30.31 28.71
N THR A 645 1.56 30.55 28.55
CA THR A 645 2.47 30.88 29.65
C THR A 645 2.45 32.37 29.89
N GLU A 646 2.41 32.76 31.16
CA GLU A 646 2.53 34.16 31.59
C GLU A 646 3.92 34.70 31.26
N TYR A 647 3.96 35.91 30.71
CA TYR A 647 5.20 36.63 30.45
C TYR A 647 5.02 38.13 30.70
N GLY A 648 6.11 38.86 30.92
CA GLY A 648 6.03 40.28 31.23
C GLY A 648 5.66 40.57 32.69
N LYS A 649 5.18 41.79 32.96
CA LYS A 649 4.77 42.23 34.30
C LYS A 649 3.28 42.59 34.33
N PRO A 650 2.62 42.50 35.49
CA PRO A 650 1.26 43.02 35.67
C PRO A 650 1.16 44.53 35.41
N LYS A 651 -0.06 45.00 35.15
CA LYS A 651 -0.42 46.42 35.08
C LYS A 651 -0.37 47.04 36.49
N GLU A 652 0.01 48.32 36.58
CA GLU A 652 -0.05 49.06 37.85
C GLU A 652 -1.52 49.21 38.31
N SER A 653 -1.79 48.88 39.57
CA SER A 653 -3.14 48.88 40.13
C SER A 653 -3.46 50.24 40.77
N PRO A 654 -4.55 50.92 40.41
CA PRO A 654 -4.97 52.15 41.09
C PRO A 654 -5.31 51.90 42.56
N LEU A 655 -5.66 50.67 42.93
CA LEU A 655 -5.93 50.28 44.30
C LEU A 655 -4.72 50.43 45.25
N ASP A 656 -3.50 50.41 44.72
CA ASP A 656 -2.28 50.55 45.53
C ASP A 656 -2.18 51.96 46.17
N SER A 657 -2.89 52.95 45.63
CA SER A 657 -2.89 54.33 46.15
C SER A 657 -3.74 54.53 47.40
N VAL A 658 -4.70 53.64 47.66
CA VAL A 658 -5.64 53.72 48.80
C VAL A 658 -5.52 52.53 49.75
N ASP A 659 -4.49 51.71 49.58
CA ASP A 659 -4.27 50.47 50.36
C ASP A 659 -3.99 50.74 51.85
N ASP A 660 -3.54 51.94 52.19
CA ASP A 660 -3.28 52.38 53.56
C ASP A 660 -4.47 53.11 54.21
N ILE A 661 -5.58 53.31 53.50
CA ILE A 661 -6.81 53.92 54.03
C ILE A 661 -7.69 52.83 54.65
N SER A 662 -8.11 53.05 55.89
CA SER A 662 -8.92 52.11 56.66
C SER A 662 -9.85 52.84 57.62
N LEU A 663 -10.80 52.11 58.22
CA LEU A 663 -11.71 52.63 59.26
C LEU A 663 -11.00 53.37 60.41
N GLU A 664 -9.75 53.04 60.73
CA GLU A 664 -9.04 53.59 61.90
C GLU A 664 -8.43 54.98 61.64
N ASN A 665 -7.98 55.22 60.40
CA ASN A 665 -7.32 56.45 59.96
C ASN A 665 -8.13 57.27 58.94
N LEU A 666 -9.35 56.83 58.61
CA LEU A 666 -10.27 57.52 57.71
C LEU A 666 -10.48 58.98 58.10
N THR A 667 -10.44 59.86 57.11
CA THR A 667 -10.75 61.29 57.21
C THR A 667 -11.71 61.70 56.10
N VAL A 668 -12.38 62.84 56.28
CA VAL A 668 -13.28 63.38 55.25
C VAL A 668 -12.56 63.79 53.95
N GLU A 669 -11.24 64.06 54.01
CA GLU A 669 -10.43 64.44 52.85
C GLU A 669 -10.17 63.25 51.91
N ASP A 670 -10.24 62.01 52.42
CA ASP A 670 -9.95 60.78 51.67
C ASP A 670 -11.03 60.44 50.63
N LYS A 671 -12.22 61.03 50.76
CA LYS A 671 -13.40 60.74 49.93
C LYS A 671 -13.12 60.86 48.43
N THR A 672 -12.42 61.94 48.03
CA THR A 672 -12.16 62.21 46.60
C THR A 672 -11.26 61.13 46.00
N GLU A 673 -10.22 60.70 46.72
CA GLU A 673 -9.29 59.68 46.25
C GLU A 673 -9.96 58.29 46.20
N LEU A 674 -10.76 57.95 47.22
CA LEU A 674 -11.56 56.71 47.25
C LEU A 674 -12.56 56.64 46.07
N GLU A 675 -13.26 57.74 45.76
CA GLU A 675 -14.20 57.80 44.62
C GLU A 675 -13.50 57.67 43.25
N GLU A 676 -12.33 58.28 43.09
CA GLU A 676 -11.51 58.19 41.88
C GLU A 676 -11.01 56.75 41.66
N VAL A 677 -10.48 56.11 42.70
CA VAL A 677 -10.02 54.71 42.62
C VAL A 677 -11.18 53.75 42.36
N LYS A 678 -12.30 53.91 43.06
CA LYS A 678 -13.52 53.11 42.85
C LYS A 678 -13.94 53.13 41.37
N SER A 679 -14.05 54.33 40.81
CA SER A 679 -14.44 54.53 39.41
C SER A 679 -13.44 53.90 38.42
N ALA A 680 -12.13 54.01 38.70
CA ALA A 680 -11.10 53.44 37.84
C ALA A 680 -11.12 51.90 37.84
N VAL A 681 -11.38 51.28 38.99
CA VAL A 681 -11.46 49.82 39.12
C VAL A 681 -12.74 49.26 38.49
N GLU A 682 -13.88 49.92 38.70
CA GLU A 682 -15.15 49.56 38.03
C GLU A 682 -15.01 49.59 36.51
N GLN A 683 -14.40 50.67 35.98
CA GLN A 683 -14.19 50.78 34.55
C GLN A 683 -13.25 49.69 34.00
N GLU A 684 -12.22 49.29 34.74
CA GLU A 684 -11.32 48.21 34.31
C GLU A 684 -12.05 46.86 34.23
N ILE A 685 -12.89 46.55 35.22
CA ILE A 685 -13.69 45.31 35.24
C ILE A 685 -14.65 45.30 34.03
N ASP A 686 -15.28 46.43 33.73
CA ASP A 686 -16.21 46.57 32.59
C ASP A 686 -15.49 46.44 31.23
N ASP A 687 -14.34 47.11 31.07
CA ASP A 687 -13.62 47.14 29.79
C ASP A 687 -12.86 45.83 29.53
N ASN A 688 -12.29 45.19 30.57
CA ASN A 688 -11.32 44.08 30.44
C ASN A 688 -11.68 42.82 31.25
N GLY A 689 -12.88 42.70 31.80
CA GLY A 689 -13.26 41.61 32.72
C GLY A 689 -13.07 40.18 32.22
N THR A 690 -12.99 39.94 30.90
CA THR A 690 -12.71 38.61 30.33
C THR A 690 -11.26 38.15 30.46
N GLU A 691 -10.32 39.08 30.69
CA GLU A 691 -8.89 38.79 30.83
C GLU A 691 -8.51 38.36 32.26
N TYR A 692 -9.38 38.68 33.23
CA TYR A 692 -9.25 38.32 34.64
C TYR A 692 -9.81 36.92 34.90
N SER A 693 -9.13 36.14 35.74
CA SER A 693 -9.68 34.90 36.28
C SER A 693 -10.79 35.17 37.29
N GLN A 694 -11.59 34.14 37.59
CA GLN A 694 -12.67 34.24 38.58
C GLN A 694 -12.15 34.61 39.99
N GLU A 695 -10.94 34.20 40.34
CA GLU A 695 -10.33 34.55 41.64
C GLU A 695 -9.87 36.01 41.65
N GLU A 696 -9.29 36.50 40.56
CA GLU A 696 -8.86 37.90 40.43
C GLU A 696 -10.05 38.89 40.39
N LEU A 697 -11.13 38.55 39.67
CA LEU A 697 -12.35 39.37 39.66
C LEU A 697 -12.95 39.48 41.05
N LYS A 698 -13.05 38.36 41.76
CA LYS A 698 -13.58 38.32 43.12
C LYS A 698 -12.76 39.19 44.08
N GLU A 699 -11.44 39.22 43.91
CA GLU A 699 -10.58 40.07 44.72
C GLU A 699 -10.82 41.56 44.45
N LEU A 700 -10.98 41.97 43.18
CA LEU A 700 -11.33 43.36 42.85
C LEU A 700 -12.71 43.74 43.38
N GLU A 701 -13.69 42.85 43.25
CA GLU A 701 -15.05 43.05 43.76
C GLU A 701 -15.05 43.26 45.29
N ASN A 702 -14.31 42.45 46.05
CA ASN A 702 -14.20 42.62 47.51
C ASN A 702 -13.59 43.99 47.88
N ARG A 703 -12.51 44.38 47.19
CA ARG A 703 -11.86 45.68 47.45
C ARG A 703 -12.75 46.86 47.09
N LEU A 704 -13.58 46.72 46.06
CA LEU A 704 -14.56 47.73 45.68
C LEU A 704 -15.68 47.89 46.73
N GLU A 705 -16.10 46.77 47.34
CA GLU A 705 -17.05 46.76 48.45
C GLU A 705 -16.46 47.50 49.66
N GLU A 706 -15.22 47.17 50.05
CA GLU A 706 -14.53 47.86 51.16
C GLU A 706 -14.41 49.37 50.95
N ILE A 707 -14.00 49.82 49.74
CA ILE A 707 -13.92 51.25 49.40
C ILE A 707 -15.29 51.91 49.45
N THR A 708 -16.34 51.21 49.01
CA THR A 708 -17.71 51.74 49.02
C THR A 708 -18.21 51.97 50.44
N ASP A 709 -17.96 51.02 51.36
CA ASP A 709 -18.34 51.14 52.76
C ASP A 709 -17.63 52.32 53.45
N LEU A 710 -16.35 52.57 53.13
CA LEU A 710 -15.59 53.71 53.67
C LEU A 710 -16.18 55.06 53.21
N ILE A 711 -16.60 55.15 51.94
CA ILE A 711 -17.24 56.36 51.40
C ILE A 711 -18.57 56.64 52.11
N GLU A 712 -19.40 55.61 52.33
CA GLU A 712 -20.71 55.75 53.00
C GLU A 712 -20.57 56.29 54.43
N ILE A 713 -19.53 55.86 55.16
CA ILE A 713 -19.22 56.35 56.51
C ILE A 713 -18.89 57.85 56.51
N ILE A 714 -18.13 58.33 55.51
CA ILE A 714 -17.84 59.75 55.38
C ILE A 714 -19.13 60.53 55.08
N GLU A 715 -19.97 60.03 54.17
CA GLU A 715 -21.22 60.68 53.79
C GLU A 715 -22.19 60.86 54.97
N ASN A 716 -22.34 59.84 55.81
CA ASN A 716 -23.20 59.91 56.99
C ASN A 716 -22.72 60.96 58.01
N ALA A 717 -21.40 61.13 58.15
CA ALA A 717 -20.82 62.15 59.01
C ALA A 717 -21.02 63.57 58.45
N GLU A 718 -20.82 63.77 57.14
CA GLU A 718 -21.07 65.05 56.45
C GLU A 718 -22.54 65.48 56.57
N GLU A 719 -23.50 64.55 56.39
CA GLU A 719 -24.93 64.83 56.52
C GLU A 719 -25.31 65.27 57.96
N MET A 720 -24.70 64.65 58.97
CA MET A 720 -24.91 65.04 60.36
C MET A 720 -24.35 66.43 60.67
N GLU A 721 -23.18 66.75 60.13
CA GLU A 721 -22.58 68.07 60.28
C GLU A 721 -23.44 69.16 59.62
N GLU A 722 -23.99 68.91 58.43
CA GLU A 722 -24.94 69.82 57.79
C GLU A 722 -26.20 70.02 58.64
N THR A 723 -26.73 68.94 59.20
CA THR A 723 -27.90 68.97 60.08
C THR A 723 -27.66 69.87 61.30
N ILE A 724 -26.53 69.70 61.99
CA ILE A 724 -26.19 70.51 63.17
C ILE A 724 -25.95 71.98 62.77
N ASN A 725 -25.28 72.21 61.66
CA ASN A 725 -24.99 73.56 61.17
C ASN A 725 -26.27 74.36 60.84
N SER A 726 -27.34 73.67 60.43
CA SER A 726 -28.65 74.27 60.13
C SER A 726 -29.42 74.77 61.37
N LEU A 727 -29.03 74.36 62.59
CA LEU A 727 -29.65 74.78 63.84
C LEU A 727 -29.39 76.26 64.16
N PRO A 728 -30.29 76.95 64.88
CA PRO A 728 -30.11 78.35 65.28
C PRO A 728 -28.89 78.55 66.19
N ASP A 729 -28.28 79.74 66.20
CA ASP A 729 -27.07 79.99 67.02
C ASP A 729 -27.36 80.26 68.51
N LYS A 730 -28.57 80.71 68.83
CA LYS A 730 -29.02 81.00 70.21
C LYS A 730 -30.49 80.67 70.37
N VAL A 731 -30.84 80.17 71.55
CA VAL A 731 -32.20 79.78 71.89
C VAL A 731 -32.55 80.18 73.32
N SER A 732 -33.83 80.41 73.57
CA SER A 732 -34.37 80.63 74.92
C SER A 732 -35.24 79.43 75.32
N PRO A 733 -35.39 79.11 76.61
CA PRO A 733 -36.25 78.01 77.06
C PRO A 733 -37.74 78.10 76.63
N ASP A 734 -38.19 79.26 76.14
CA ASP A 734 -39.52 79.47 75.55
C ASP A 734 -39.61 79.23 74.02
N ASP A 735 -38.49 78.97 73.34
CA ASP A 735 -38.41 78.65 71.89
C ASP A 735 -38.76 77.18 71.58
N THR A 736 -40.02 76.81 71.79
CA THR A 736 -40.50 75.41 71.67
C THR A 736 -40.30 74.74 70.30
N GLU A 737 -40.10 75.51 69.21
CA GLU A 737 -39.86 74.95 67.88
C GLU A 737 -38.38 74.65 67.64
N ALA A 738 -37.48 75.52 68.11
CA ALA A 738 -36.04 75.26 68.09
C ALA A 738 -35.69 74.07 69.00
N GLU A 739 -36.35 73.95 70.15
CA GLU A 739 -36.22 72.80 71.07
C GLU A 739 -36.49 71.45 70.38
N LYS A 740 -37.50 71.35 69.50
CA LYS A 740 -37.77 70.11 68.76
C LYS A 740 -36.66 69.77 67.76
N GLN A 741 -36.19 70.78 67.03
CA GLN A 741 -35.16 70.59 66.00
C GLN A 741 -33.82 70.18 66.62
N ILE A 742 -33.43 70.82 67.73
CA ILE A 742 -32.21 70.51 68.48
C ILE A 742 -32.28 69.08 69.06
N ASN A 743 -33.42 68.67 69.61
CA ASN A 743 -33.58 67.31 70.13
C ASN A 743 -33.59 66.24 69.02
N ALA A 744 -34.14 66.54 67.84
CA ALA A 744 -34.10 65.63 66.69
C ALA A 744 -32.68 65.48 66.13
N ALA A 745 -31.94 66.59 66.02
CA ALA A 745 -30.52 66.57 65.63
C ALA A 745 -29.68 65.77 66.65
N ARG A 746 -30.03 65.85 67.94
CA ARG A 746 -29.38 65.04 68.96
C ARG A 746 -29.62 63.54 68.77
N GLU A 747 -30.85 63.15 68.51
CA GLU A 747 -31.21 61.74 68.28
C GLU A 747 -30.49 61.17 67.05
N GLN A 748 -30.36 61.96 65.97
CA GLN A 748 -29.62 61.58 64.77
C GLN A 748 -28.11 61.44 65.05
N TYR A 749 -27.51 62.39 65.77
CA TYR A 749 -26.10 62.31 66.15
C TYR A 749 -25.82 61.09 67.04
N ASP A 750 -26.71 60.78 67.99
CA ASP A 750 -26.56 59.62 68.87
C ASP A 750 -26.68 58.28 68.11
N ALA A 751 -27.41 58.25 66.99
CA ALA A 751 -27.60 57.07 66.14
C ALA A 751 -26.40 56.73 65.25
N LEU A 752 -25.50 57.68 65.01
CA LEU A 752 -24.25 57.44 64.28
C LEU A 752 -23.36 56.41 65.00
N SER A 753 -22.62 55.63 64.24
CA SER A 753 -21.55 54.76 64.74
C SER A 753 -20.39 55.58 65.32
N GLU A 754 -19.54 54.92 66.11
CA GLU A 754 -18.39 55.59 66.73
C GLU A 754 -17.37 56.13 65.69
N TYR A 755 -17.31 55.52 64.50
CA TYR A 755 -16.45 55.98 63.41
C TYR A 755 -17.03 57.23 62.73
N GLU A 756 -18.33 57.22 62.44
CA GLU A 756 -19.03 58.38 61.86
C GLU A 756 -19.01 59.57 62.82
N LYS A 757 -19.25 59.36 64.12
CA LYS A 757 -19.17 60.42 65.14
C LYS A 757 -17.80 61.09 65.21
N LYS A 758 -16.72 60.33 65.02
CA LYS A 758 -15.34 60.85 65.02
C LYS A 758 -15.06 61.75 63.81
N LEU A 759 -15.82 61.58 62.73
CA LEU A 759 -15.70 62.37 61.50
C LEU A 759 -16.55 63.65 61.55
N VAL A 760 -17.57 63.72 62.42
CA VAL A 760 -18.31 64.96 62.68
C VAL A 760 -17.40 65.96 63.40
N SER A 761 -17.33 67.20 62.93
CA SER A 761 -16.44 68.19 63.52
C SER A 761 -16.76 68.52 64.99
N ASP A 762 -15.70 68.71 65.79
CA ASP A 762 -15.83 69.13 67.19
C ASP A 762 -16.65 70.43 67.33
N GLU A 763 -16.55 71.35 66.36
CA GLU A 763 -17.30 72.62 66.33
C GLU A 763 -18.81 72.39 66.22
N ALA A 764 -19.24 71.46 65.35
CA ALA A 764 -20.64 71.09 65.24
C ALA A 764 -21.14 70.45 66.55
N VAL A 765 -20.40 69.50 67.12
CA VAL A 765 -20.78 68.85 68.38
C VAL A 765 -20.89 69.87 69.52
N GLU A 766 -19.93 70.79 69.66
CA GLU A 766 -19.97 71.88 70.64
C GLU A 766 -21.19 72.80 70.44
N LYS A 767 -21.55 73.12 69.20
CA LYS A 767 -22.75 73.91 68.87
C LYS A 767 -24.01 73.19 69.37
N LEU A 768 -24.17 71.90 69.07
CA LEU A 768 -25.32 71.12 69.50
C LEU A 768 -25.46 71.08 71.03
N GLU A 769 -24.36 70.82 71.74
CA GLU A 769 -24.33 70.80 73.22
C GLU A 769 -24.60 72.18 73.85
N SER A 770 -24.08 73.25 73.23
CA SER A 770 -24.33 74.62 73.66
C SER A 770 -25.82 75.01 73.58
N LEU A 771 -26.49 74.60 72.49
CA LEU A 771 -27.91 74.87 72.30
C LEU A 771 -28.78 74.09 73.28
N LEU A 772 -28.45 72.82 73.53
CA LEU A 772 -29.10 72.01 74.57
C LEU A 772 -28.96 72.66 75.96
N THR A 773 -27.79 73.23 76.27
CA THR A 773 -27.54 73.94 77.53
C THR A 773 -28.38 75.22 77.66
N GLN A 774 -28.48 76.02 76.59
CA GLN A 774 -29.27 77.26 76.57
C GLN A 774 -30.77 77.01 76.82
N LEU A 775 -31.32 75.89 76.31
CA LEU A 775 -32.71 75.50 76.54
C LEU A 775 -33.02 75.16 78.01
N ALA A 776 -32.00 74.86 78.82
CA ALA A 776 -32.15 74.55 80.24
C ALA A 776 -31.91 75.77 81.18
N ASP A 777 -31.59 76.97 80.66
CA ASP A 777 -31.25 78.17 81.45
C ASP A 777 -32.50 79.03 81.80
N TYR A 778 -33.25 78.61 82.82
CA TYR A 778 -34.41 79.33 83.34
C TYR A 778 -34.03 80.47 84.31
N ARG A 779 -34.58 81.69 84.11
CA ARG A 779 -34.30 82.90 84.91
C ARG A 779 -35.47 83.88 84.98
N ILE A 780 -35.50 84.68 86.05
CA ILE A 780 -36.39 85.85 86.15
C ILE A 780 -35.76 87.03 85.41
N ILE A 781 -36.42 87.51 84.36
CA ILE A 781 -35.93 88.59 83.47
C ILE A 781 -36.50 89.97 83.82
N VAL A 782 -37.62 90.05 84.54
CA VAL A 782 -38.19 91.33 85.04
C VAL A 782 -38.71 91.13 86.45
N GLY A 783 -38.60 92.15 87.31
CA GLY A 783 -39.12 92.14 88.68
C GLY A 783 -38.11 91.71 89.75
N ASP A 784 -37.00 91.08 89.35
CA ASP A 784 -35.92 90.74 90.28
C ASP A 784 -35.27 92.00 90.91
N ASN A 785 -34.89 91.88 92.18
CA ASN A 785 -34.41 92.93 93.10
C ASN A 785 -35.33 94.15 93.24
N SER A 786 -36.61 94.03 92.90
CA SER A 786 -37.57 95.14 93.02
C SER A 786 -37.90 95.48 94.49
N THR A 787 -38.47 96.66 94.73
CA THR A 787 -38.88 97.09 96.07
C THR A 787 -40.37 97.45 96.07
N TRP A 788 -41.08 97.01 97.11
CA TRP A 788 -42.51 97.25 97.30
C TRP A 788 -42.78 97.95 98.63
N THR A 789 -43.61 98.99 98.62
CA THR A 789 -43.91 99.78 99.83
C THR A 789 -45.20 99.30 100.48
N LYS A 790 -45.13 99.00 101.78
CA LYS A 790 -46.23 98.48 102.59
C LYS A 790 -47.39 99.49 102.67
N GLY A 791 -48.61 99.01 102.41
CA GLY A 791 -49.82 99.83 102.26
C GLY A 791 -50.12 100.30 100.82
N SER A 792 -49.30 99.95 99.83
CA SER A 792 -49.57 100.22 98.40
C SER A 792 -50.80 99.45 97.89
N ASP A 793 -51.59 100.08 97.01
CA ASP A 793 -52.75 99.48 96.33
C ASP A 793 -52.39 98.71 95.05
N ARG A 794 -51.11 98.70 94.64
CA ARG A 794 -50.60 97.99 93.45
C ARG A 794 -49.71 96.81 93.84
N GLY A 795 -49.87 95.67 93.15
CA GLY A 795 -49.08 94.45 93.36
C GLY A 795 -47.66 94.54 92.79
N LEU A 796 -46.91 93.44 92.85
CA LEU A 796 -45.53 93.36 92.33
C LEU A 796 -45.42 92.29 91.24
N THR A 797 -44.86 92.65 90.07
CA THR A 797 -44.80 91.78 88.89
C THR A 797 -43.39 91.29 88.59
N PHE A 798 -43.28 89.99 88.28
CA PHE A 798 -42.11 89.27 87.80
C PHE A 798 -42.38 88.68 86.42
N ILE A 799 -41.36 88.55 85.58
CA ILE A 799 -41.43 87.86 84.27
C ILE A 799 -40.26 86.90 84.22
N ALA A 800 -40.51 85.62 83.92
CA ALA A 800 -39.47 84.61 83.74
C ALA A 800 -39.41 84.12 82.28
N ASN A 801 -38.23 83.74 81.78
CA ASN A 801 -37.98 83.39 80.37
C ASN A 801 -38.44 81.97 79.96
N GLY A 802 -39.14 81.26 80.82
CA GLY A 802 -39.71 79.96 80.47
C GLY A 802 -41.10 80.09 79.85
N ALA A 803 -41.43 79.17 78.95
CA ALA A 803 -42.75 79.11 78.34
C ALA A 803 -43.82 78.85 79.41
N TYR A 804 -44.92 79.59 79.35
CA TYR A 804 -46.04 79.42 80.29
C TYR A 804 -46.63 78.00 80.24
N SER A 805 -46.53 77.28 79.12
CA SER A 805 -46.96 75.88 79.01
C SER A 805 -46.17 74.93 79.93
N LYS A 806 -44.95 75.30 80.32
CA LYS A 806 -44.10 74.55 81.23
C LYS A 806 -44.28 74.99 82.69
N PHE A 807 -44.93 76.15 82.96
CA PHE A 807 -45.04 76.75 84.29
C PHE A 807 -45.93 75.92 85.24
N THR A 808 -45.45 75.65 86.45
CA THR A 808 -46.12 74.78 87.43
C THR A 808 -46.53 75.48 88.73
N GLY A 809 -45.88 76.59 89.11
CA GLY A 809 -46.23 77.36 90.30
C GLY A 809 -45.11 78.30 90.78
N ILE A 810 -45.35 79.01 91.89
CA ILE A 810 -44.34 79.86 92.54
C ILE A 810 -44.25 79.64 94.05
N GLU A 811 -43.08 79.95 94.60
CA GLU A 811 -42.80 80.01 96.03
C GLU A 811 -42.35 81.42 96.43
N ILE A 812 -42.70 81.84 97.65
CA ILE A 812 -42.14 83.03 98.31
C ILE A 812 -41.43 82.57 99.59
N ASP A 813 -40.13 82.87 99.71
CA ASP A 813 -39.23 82.42 100.79
C ASP A 813 -39.30 80.91 101.05
N GLY A 814 -39.32 80.11 99.98
CA GLY A 814 -39.41 78.65 100.05
C GLY A 814 -40.77 78.14 100.53
N THR A 815 -41.82 78.98 100.54
CA THR A 815 -43.19 78.58 100.85
C THR A 815 -44.06 78.71 99.60
N ALA A 816 -44.69 77.61 99.19
CA ALA A 816 -45.60 77.57 98.06
C ALA A 816 -46.74 78.58 98.23
N LEU A 817 -46.91 79.43 97.23
CA LEU A 817 -47.93 80.47 97.28
C LEU A 817 -49.22 79.98 96.63
N ASP A 818 -50.34 80.12 97.35
CA ASP A 818 -51.66 79.83 96.78
C ASP A 818 -51.99 80.78 95.62
N THR A 819 -52.60 80.26 94.55
CA THR A 819 -53.08 81.01 93.39
C THR A 819 -54.04 82.16 93.73
N GLU A 820 -54.68 82.14 94.91
CA GLU A 820 -55.45 83.27 95.38
C GLU A 820 -54.60 84.52 95.68
N ASN A 821 -53.29 84.36 95.90
CA ASN A 821 -52.37 85.43 96.30
C ASN A 821 -51.51 86.01 95.15
N TYR A 822 -51.57 85.43 93.96
CA TYR A 822 -50.92 85.94 92.76
C TYR A 822 -51.78 85.76 91.50
N ALA A 823 -51.37 86.35 90.38
CA ALA A 823 -51.93 86.08 89.06
C ALA A 823 -50.77 85.71 88.12
N ALA A 824 -50.96 84.73 87.24
CA ALA A 824 -49.98 84.38 86.22
C ALA A 824 -50.62 84.29 84.83
N GLU A 825 -49.96 84.83 83.81
CA GLU A 825 -50.47 84.91 82.43
C GLU A 825 -49.40 84.65 81.36
N SER A 826 -49.86 84.44 80.12
CA SER A 826 -49.03 84.08 78.96
C SER A 826 -48.44 85.29 78.23
N GLY A 827 -47.39 85.03 77.42
CA GLY A 827 -46.22 85.91 77.31
C GLY A 827 -45.22 85.45 78.38
N SER A 828 -43.90 85.38 78.11
CA SER A 828 -42.87 84.76 78.99
C SER A 828 -43.28 84.85 80.46
N THR A 829 -43.38 83.71 81.15
CA THR A 829 -44.21 83.53 82.36
C THR A 829 -44.29 84.78 83.26
N VAL A 830 -45.39 85.53 83.14
CA VAL A 830 -45.62 86.79 83.87
C VAL A 830 -46.38 86.47 85.15
N ILE A 831 -45.85 86.87 86.31
CA ILE A 831 -46.38 86.57 87.64
C ILE A 831 -46.57 87.88 88.39
N THR A 832 -47.77 88.15 88.92
CA THR A 832 -48.05 89.35 89.73
C THR A 832 -48.56 88.97 91.12
N LEU A 833 -47.79 89.29 92.16
CA LEU A 833 -48.16 89.13 93.57
C LEU A 833 -49.21 90.18 93.96
N LYS A 834 -50.31 89.77 94.59
CA LYS A 834 -51.44 90.66 94.93
C LYS A 834 -51.12 91.53 96.15
N PRO A 835 -51.58 92.80 96.19
CA PRO A 835 -51.32 93.73 97.30
C PRO A 835 -51.69 93.19 98.69
N ASP A 836 -52.81 92.47 98.80
CA ASP A 836 -53.31 91.94 100.07
C ASP A 836 -52.32 90.96 100.69
N TYR A 837 -51.75 90.06 99.88
CA TYR A 837 -50.71 89.14 100.31
C TYR A 837 -49.41 89.89 100.64
N MET A 838 -48.99 90.83 99.79
CA MET A 838 -47.78 91.62 100.00
C MET A 838 -47.79 92.39 101.32
N ASN A 839 -48.97 92.85 101.79
CA ASN A 839 -49.09 93.50 103.10
C ASN A 839 -48.88 92.55 104.30
N THR A 840 -49.00 91.23 104.11
CA THR A 840 -48.74 90.24 105.17
C THR A 840 -47.25 89.99 105.41
N LEU A 841 -46.41 90.31 104.42
CA LEU A 841 -44.97 90.08 104.47
C LEU A 841 -44.27 91.04 105.45
N THR A 842 -43.16 90.57 106.04
CA THR A 842 -42.27 91.34 106.92
C THR A 842 -41.54 92.44 106.14
N GLU A 843 -41.07 93.48 106.82
CA GLU A 843 -40.32 94.57 106.16
C GLU A 843 -38.85 94.17 105.95
N GLU A 844 -38.61 93.24 105.02
CA GLU A 844 -37.28 92.73 104.68
C GLU A 844 -37.17 92.28 103.21
N LYS A 845 -36.05 91.64 102.86
CA LYS A 845 -35.82 91.06 101.54
C LYS A 845 -36.41 89.64 101.49
N HIS A 846 -37.18 89.36 100.44
CA HIS A 846 -37.86 88.11 100.15
C HIS A 846 -37.36 87.51 98.84
N THR A 847 -37.47 86.19 98.70
CA THR A 847 -37.12 85.41 97.50
C THR A 847 -38.39 84.92 96.82
N ILE A 848 -38.44 84.96 95.49
CA ILE A 848 -39.45 84.31 94.65
C ILE A 848 -38.80 83.24 93.79
N THR A 849 -39.38 82.04 93.78
CA THR A 849 -38.96 80.94 92.90
C THR A 849 -40.12 80.57 91.98
N VAL A 850 -39.83 80.39 90.69
CA VAL A 850 -40.78 80.08 89.61
C VAL A 850 -40.45 78.71 89.06
N PHE A 851 -41.37 77.76 89.15
CA PHE A 851 -41.14 76.38 88.74
C PHE A 851 -41.68 76.10 87.33
N TYR A 852 -40.93 75.29 86.58
CA TYR A 852 -41.28 74.71 85.30
C TYR A 852 -41.23 73.17 85.35
N THR A 853 -41.70 72.48 84.31
CA THR A 853 -41.67 71.01 84.23
C THR A 853 -40.27 70.39 84.20
N ASP A 854 -39.28 71.16 83.76
CA ASP A 854 -37.91 70.76 83.39
C ASP A 854 -36.85 71.73 83.98
N GLY A 855 -37.26 72.66 84.85
CA GLY A 855 -36.35 73.61 85.50
C GLY A 855 -37.05 74.59 86.44
N GLU A 856 -36.31 75.56 86.98
CA GLU A 856 -36.81 76.60 87.89
C GLU A 856 -36.04 77.91 87.71
N ALA A 857 -36.67 79.03 88.06
CA ALA A 857 -36.08 80.37 88.00
C ALA A 857 -36.26 81.10 89.33
N GLU A 858 -35.19 81.62 89.92
CA GLU A 858 -35.22 82.32 91.21
C GLU A 858 -34.94 83.83 91.05
N GLY A 859 -35.54 84.66 91.91
CA GLY A 859 -35.25 86.09 92.06
C GLY A 859 -35.69 86.61 93.42
N THR A 860 -35.56 87.90 93.66
CA THR A 860 -35.75 88.51 94.99
C THR A 860 -36.47 89.85 94.92
N PHE A 861 -37.06 90.31 96.04
CA PHE A 861 -37.65 91.64 96.18
C PHE A 861 -37.64 92.11 97.64
N THR A 862 -37.81 93.41 97.90
CA THR A 862 -37.73 93.98 99.27
C THR A 862 -39.03 94.70 99.65
N VAL A 863 -39.53 94.53 100.88
CA VAL A 863 -40.71 95.23 101.42
C VAL A 863 -40.31 96.32 102.44
N VAL A 864 -40.83 97.55 102.31
CA VAL A 864 -40.43 98.72 103.14
C VAL A 864 -41.62 99.58 103.65
N SER A 865 -41.48 100.33 104.77
CA SER A 865 -42.53 101.19 105.39
C SER A 865 -42.64 102.64 104.85
N SER A 866 -43.79 103.31 105.08
CA SER A 866 -44.09 104.70 104.65
C SER A 866 -43.68 105.79 105.68
N ALA A 867 -42.95 106.84 105.28
CA ALA A 867 -42.51 107.94 106.17
C ALA A 867 -43.27 109.28 105.97
N LEU A 868 -43.53 110.03 107.06
CA LEU A 868 -44.00 111.45 107.09
C LEU A 868 -42.81 112.45 107.11
N PRO A 869 -42.94 113.69 106.55
CA PRO A 869 -41.80 114.57 106.21
C PRO A 869 -41.45 115.64 107.28
N GLY A 870 -40.17 116.09 107.30
CA GLY A 870 -39.54 116.90 108.37
C GLY A 870 -39.76 118.42 108.34
N THR A 871 -39.12 119.13 109.30
CA THR A 871 -38.95 120.60 109.29
C THR A 871 -37.48 120.98 109.47
N GLY A 872 -37.01 121.89 108.61
CA GLY A 872 -35.94 122.82 108.96
C GLY A 872 -34.81 122.88 107.96
N ASP A 873 -34.96 123.80 107.00
CA ASP A 873 -33.92 124.50 106.23
C ASP A 873 -33.09 123.63 105.25
N ASP A 874 -33.20 123.73 103.93
CA ASP A 874 -33.45 124.89 103.08
C ASP A 874 -34.25 124.51 101.81
N PHE A 875 -35.08 125.47 101.38
CA PHE A 875 -35.72 125.67 100.08
C PHE A 875 -35.01 124.94 98.92
N GLN A 876 -35.59 123.98 98.20
CA GLN A 876 -36.95 123.77 97.68
C GLN A 876 -37.35 124.72 96.54
N ILE A 877 -37.81 124.06 95.47
CA ILE A 877 -38.72 124.47 94.38
C ILE A 877 -37.99 124.96 93.10
N VAL A 878 -37.73 124.10 92.08
CA VAL A 878 -38.71 123.52 91.10
C VAL A 878 -39.25 124.64 90.19
N PRO A 879 -39.37 124.52 88.84
CA PRO A 879 -39.86 123.36 88.08
C PRO A 879 -39.12 123.07 86.74
N TYR A 880 -39.25 121.88 86.15
CA TYR A 880 -40.30 121.54 85.16
C TYR A 880 -40.68 122.67 84.18
N ILE A 881 -39.87 122.96 83.15
CA ILE A 881 -40.35 123.31 81.79
C ILE A 881 -39.26 122.96 80.74
N ILE A 882 -39.04 121.67 80.46
CA ILE A 882 -38.98 121.13 79.07
C ILE A 882 -39.59 119.71 79.12
N LEU A 883 -40.81 119.65 79.64
CA LEU A 883 -41.87 118.77 79.17
C LEU A 883 -42.88 119.73 78.55
N MET A 884 -43.33 119.48 77.32
CA MET A 884 -44.31 120.23 76.51
C MET A 884 -43.77 121.19 75.41
N ILE A 885 -43.39 120.60 74.27
CA ILE A 885 -44.21 120.71 73.05
C ILE A 885 -44.42 119.25 72.59
N ILE A 886 -45.42 118.54 73.13
CA ILE A 886 -46.77 118.42 72.55
C ILE A 886 -46.67 117.76 71.17
N SER A 887 -46.70 116.43 71.15
CA SER A 887 -47.91 115.64 70.83
C SER A 887 -48.43 115.89 69.40
N GLY A 888 -48.33 114.84 68.59
CA GLY A 888 -48.81 114.84 67.21
C GLY A 888 -48.77 113.44 66.63
N CYS A 889 -49.73 112.62 67.05
CA CYS A 889 -50.22 111.40 66.38
C CYS A 889 -49.23 110.21 66.34
N ALA A 890 -49.38 109.21 67.20
CA ALA A 890 -50.37 108.14 67.06
C ALA A 890 -50.36 107.48 65.68
N VAL A 891 -49.83 106.25 65.67
CA VAL A 891 -50.34 105.08 64.93
C VAL A 891 -50.27 105.17 63.40
N MET A 892 -49.37 104.39 62.79
CA MET A 892 -49.71 103.09 62.21
C MET A 892 -48.51 102.55 61.40
N ILE A 893 -48.39 101.22 61.41
CA ILE A 893 -47.63 100.39 60.46
C ILE A 893 -46.14 100.29 60.82
N LEU A 894 -45.82 99.38 61.74
CA LEU A 894 -45.42 98.02 61.34
C LEU A 894 -44.27 98.09 60.34
N SER A 895 -43.10 98.45 60.88
CA SER A 895 -41.79 98.18 60.31
C SER A 895 -41.55 96.67 60.29
N LEU A 896 -42.35 96.03 59.42
CA LEU A 896 -42.00 94.87 58.64
C LEU A 896 -40.58 95.04 58.13
N MET A 897 -39.77 94.07 58.53
CA MET A 897 -38.96 93.32 57.60
C MET A 897 -38.08 94.18 56.70
N ARG A 898 -36.88 94.44 57.18
CA ARG A 898 -35.68 94.17 56.39
C ARG A 898 -34.44 94.41 57.25
N LEU A 899 -34.02 93.36 57.96
CA LEU A 899 -32.66 92.91 57.69
C LEU A 899 -32.67 92.34 56.26
N ARG A 900 -32.54 93.29 55.33
CA ARG A 900 -31.42 93.33 54.38
C ARG A 900 -30.21 92.70 55.10
N LYS A 901 -29.47 91.79 54.53
CA LYS A 901 -29.07 91.57 53.14
C LYS A 901 -27.74 90.83 53.34
N GLU A 902 -27.30 90.13 52.31
CA GLU A 902 -25.87 90.06 51.95
C GLU A 902 -24.95 89.40 52.98
N ARG A 903 -24.25 88.30 52.71
CA ARG A 903 -23.77 87.58 51.53
C ARG A 903 -23.58 86.15 52.06
N ILE A 904 -23.79 85.08 51.30
CA ILE A 904 -22.98 84.59 50.17
C ILE A 904 -23.88 83.65 49.38
#